data_AF-A0A7Y2SLN4-F1
#
_entry.id   AF-A0A7Y2SLN4-F1
#
_cell.length_a   1.000
_cell.length_b   1.000
_cell.length_c   1.000
_cell.angle_alpha   90.00
_cell.angle_beta   90.00
_cell.angle_gamma   90.00
#
_symmetry.space_group_name_H-M   'P 1'
#
loop_
_entity.id
_entity.type
_entity.pdbx_description
1 polymer ?
#
loop_
_entity_poly.entity_id
_entity_poly.type
_entity_poly.pdbx_seq_one_letter_code
_entity_poly.pdbx_strand_id
1 'polypeptide(L)'
;MTDRTLTPLDTIAGFDEPLRKKLADQFWITSAEEFHSVVRSSNQQYVSGRKALSVALGIDEAQVKALADTVRAALPSDTPFSIPADIEVGAGLLMDGVPEIEASSFATVVDLPESVEPLTKAKGIPDPQNQGKRNTCVAFSLASVVQILSSDPTDLSEQFLYYLCKQKDGIPGDVGTNPALAIQLLRDEGICTEPTWPYHPDPDSSQPGGPTPPPPAYDEAKRRRITGFTQLPAKGTAGVAQIQAQLAQGKPVMIGMPIYEHWTGSTQGTLLGRLRFPLPGERQSGGHAMCVVGYRTDDTAPGGGYFIVRNSWGTEWGKDNIDGPGYCHMPFLLVARQNLVAFVADGIVVEAKVTAPVAPPKKVGSRGKFGSARLGSSGEGGDNLMAIYADLLAVKEQVDDLTLRLQSILGASAPAEDVEAVAGEDAAPAAEEVVVASATKAPKLAAPVKDGYEAPLVFINTGAIEGGEQLYPNGIDGVTGKPLLQIDASTASRLAQGLEPEPQEMTNLYKNKQIDASGGHFGTVAGIEQTRVEEARWAVVVSAVDSVDVIKSLWPLIQHRMKQMGYTKLDFNFQSGDTDCGKWLGRHSDGFKKTLSNAWGEVPPVLVARPGERVNAWLARHGVAQGPVDPKRGVPFYLMIAARPGPLNDADKAFIPLNFQYELDIFWGVGRLIFSDASGQHRLDDYKSYAERVVAWESRADAASRLSKEIAFFGTRHEEDTSTIRSADELIVPLVDWTKTEKLPTEKGFKSTLYLSEQATRSNLEKLLSASKPPALLFTASHGIGLPLSDDRLVMHQGSLVTADFTGFGSIKREHWMAGEDLDGMAGANVEGMIAFLFACYGAGCPQKDEFLFDANKQRPTIAPFPFMAQLPQRLLTKGALAVLGHVERAWTYSFSGTEAGTTRQVQPFQDVLGRLMQGRPAGDATDQFNVIQGARSMTLTEELEAITYGATPDPTLLSRLWMARNDARNYALLGDPAVKLAM
;
A
#
# COMPACT_ATOMS: atom_id res chain seq x y z
N MET A 1 -28.08 -8.21 3.31
CA MET A 1 -27.86 -7.56 2.00
C MET A 1 -28.98 -6.55 1.85
N THR A 2 -28.67 -5.27 1.98
CA THR A 2 -29.62 -4.18 1.74
C THR A 2 -29.88 -4.10 0.24
N ASP A 3 -31.13 -4.24 -0.15
CA ASP A 3 -31.64 -4.07 -1.51
C ASP A 3 -31.42 -2.61 -1.92
N ARG A 4 -30.22 -2.27 -2.39
CA ARG A 4 -29.85 -0.90 -2.73
C ARG A 4 -30.40 -0.58 -4.12
N THR A 5 -31.61 -0.03 -4.16
CA THR A 5 -32.19 0.47 -5.41
C THR A 5 -31.34 1.65 -5.92
N LEU A 6 -30.85 1.57 -7.15
CA LEU A 6 -30.10 2.65 -7.79
C LEU A 6 -30.99 3.89 -7.96
N THR A 7 -30.42 5.08 -7.82
CA THR A 7 -31.15 6.35 -7.84
C THR A 7 -31.39 6.79 -9.29
N PRO A 8 -32.64 6.87 -9.78
CA PRO A 8 -32.93 7.21 -11.17
C PRO A 8 -32.47 8.63 -11.55
N LEU A 9 -31.88 8.80 -12.74
CA LEU A 9 -31.37 10.11 -13.19
C LEU A 9 -32.47 11.16 -13.40
N ASP A 10 -33.72 10.77 -13.62
CA ASP A 10 -34.83 11.72 -13.76
C ASP A 10 -35.21 12.42 -12.45
N THR A 11 -34.73 11.89 -11.31
CA THR A 11 -34.86 12.53 -10.00
C THR A 11 -33.76 13.56 -9.71
N ILE A 12 -32.72 13.64 -10.56
CA ILE A 12 -31.56 14.50 -10.36
C ILE A 12 -31.68 15.77 -11.22
N ALA A 13 -31.53 16.94 -10.59
CA ALA A 13 -31.54 18.21 -11.30
C ALA A 13 -30.43 18.28 -12.37
N GLY A 14 -30.71 18.91 -13.51
CA GLY A 14 -29.75 19.06 -14.62
C GLY A 14 -29.75 17.90 -15.63
N PHE A 15 -30.36 16.76 -15.32
CA PHE A 15 -30.54 15.65 -16.27
C PHE A 15 -31.86 15.79 -17.01
N ASP A 16 -31.88 16.52 -18.11
CA ASP A 16 -33.07 16.63 -18.97
C ASP A 16 -33.35 15.36 -19.78
N GLU A 17 -34.56 15.25 -20.36
CA GLU A 17 -34.96 14.06 -21.12
C GLU A 17 -34.01 13.73 -22.30
N PRO A 18 -33.54 14.69 -23.12
CA PRO A 18 -32.55 14.42 -24.15
C PRO A 18 -31.23 13.84 -23.63
N LEU A 19 -30.69 14.41 -22.54
CA LEU A 19 -29.44 13.94 -21.94
C LEU A 19 -29.60 12.54 -21.37
N ARG A 20 -30.67 12.30 -20.60
CA ARG A 20 -30.97 10.97 -20.04
C ARG A 20 -31.12 9.93 -21.13
N LYS A 21 -31.82 10.27 -22.22
CA LYS A 21 -31.97 9.38 -23.38
C LYS A 21 -30.62 9.04 -24.01
N LYS A 22 -29.74 10.02 -24.19
CA LYS A 22 -28.40 9.79 -24.74
C LYS A 22 -27.55 8.88 -23.83
N LEU A 23 -27.59 9.12 -22.53
CA LEU A 23 -26.89 8.31 -21.51
C LEU A 23 -27.40 6.86 -21.48
N ALA A 24 -28.72 6.68 -21.48
CA ALA A 24 -29.36 5.37 -21.45
C ALA A 24 -29.12 4.59 -22.76
N ASP A 25 -29.47 5.16 -23.92
CA ASP A 25 -29.44 4.45 -25.20
C ASP A 25 -28.02 4.07 -25.64
N GLN A 26 -27.02 4.91 -25.34
CA GLN A 26 -25.65 4.72 -25.81
C GLN A 26 -24.77 4.00 -24.80
N PHE A 27 -24.96 4.25 -23.51
CA PHE A 27 -24.04 3.81 -22.46
C PHE A 27 -24.71 3.07 -21.30
N TRP A 28 -26.03 2.84 -21.39
CA TRP A 28 -26.84 2.22 -20.34
C TRP A 28 -26.63 2.87 -18.96
N ILE A 29 -26.44 4.19 -18.95
CA ILE A 29 -26.31 4.98 -17.74
C ILE A 29 -27.71 5.51 -17.41
N THR A 30 -28.34 4.91 -16.41
CA THR A 30 -29.74 5.17 -16.05
C THR A 30 -29.89 5.73 -14.63
N SER A 31 -28.85 5.59 -13.82
CA SER A 31 -28.82 6.02 -12.43
C SER A 31 -27.69 7.01 -12.13
N ALA A 32 -27.85 7.71 -11.02
CA ALA A 32 -26.91 8.68 -10.49
C ALA A 32 -25.57 7.99 -10.13
N GLU A 33 -25.62 6.81 -9.54
CA GLU A 33 -24.46 6.00 -9.18
C GLU A 33 -23.67 5.55 -10.43
N GLU A 34 -24.36 5.11 -11.48
CA GLU A 34 -23.73 4.75 -12.76
C GLU A 34 -23.08 5.97 -13.42
N PHE A 35 -23.79 7.11 -13.47
CA PHE A 35 -23.25 8.33 -14.05
C PHE A 35 -21.98 8.78 -13.31
N HIS A 36 -22.04 8.82 -11.98
CA HIS A 36 -20.92 9.23 -11.16
C HIS A 36 -19.75 8.23 -11.25
N SER A 37 -20.04 6.92 -11.32
CA SER A 37 -19.03 5.89 -11.59
C SER A 37 -18.27 6.14 -12.90
N VAL A 38 -18.98 6.56 -13.94
CA VAL A 38 -18.38 6.80 -15.26
C VAL A 38 -17.59 8.10 -15.29
N VAL A 39 -18.07 9.15 -14.63
CA VAL A 39 -17.32 10.40 -14.49
C VAL A 39 -15.97 10.15 -13.80
N ARG A 40 -15.96 9.25 -12.82
CA ARG A 40 -14.77 8.95 -12.03
C ARG A 40 -13.82 7.93 -12.66
N SER A 41 -14.28 7.07 -13.55
CA SER A 41 -13.43 6.02 -14.15
C SER A 41 -12.20 6.58 -14.85
N SER A 42 -11.14 5.79 -14.99
CA SER A 42 -10.04 6.11 -15.89
C SER A 42 -10.49 6.07 -17.36
N ASN A 43 -9.72 6.70 -18.23
CA ASN A 43 -9.85 6.52 -19.68
C ASN A 43 -8.47 6.55 -20.33
N GLN A 44 -8.13 5.60 -21.19
CA GLN A 44 -6.78 5.51 -21.76
C GLN A 44 -6.39 6.74 -22.59
N GLN A 45 -7.25 7.20 -23.50
CA GLN A 45 -6.91 8.31 -24.40
C GLN A 45 -7.07 9.67 -23.73
N TYR A 46 -8.14 9.83 -22.93
CA TYR A 46 -8.53 11.11 -22.35
C TYR A 46 -8.15 11.27 -20.88
N VAL A 47 -7.42 10.30 -20.31
CA VAL A 47 -7.00 10.20 -18.91
C VAL A 47 -8.15 9.97 -17.92
N SER A 48 -9.30 10.62 -18.12
CA SER A 48 -10.49 10.51 -17.26
C SER A 48 -11.77 10.19 -18.02
N GLY A 49 -12.65 9.45 -17.35
CA GLY A 49 -14.01 9.15 -17.79
C GLY A 49 -14.86 10.41 -17.90
N ARG A 50 -14.64 11.42 -17.04
CA ARG A 50 -15.23 12.76 -17.16
C ARG A 50 -14.96 13.38 -18.53
N LYS A 51 -13.71 13.37 -18.98
CA LYS A 51 -13.34 13.91 -20.29
C LYS A 51 -13.94 13.10 -21.43
N ALA A 52 -13.86 11.77 -21.33
CA ALA A 52 -14.43 10.87 -22.32
C ALA A 52 -15.96 11.05 -22.45
N LEU A 53 -16.64 11.28 -21.32
CA LEU A 53 -18.08 11.53 -21.28
C LEU A 53 -18.43 12.91 -21.86
N SER A 54 -17.60 13.94 -21.63
CA SER A 54 -17.74 15.24 -22.30
C SER A 54 -17.69 15.09 -23.83
N VAL A 55 -16.72 14.32 -24.34
CA VAL A 55 -16.61 14.02 -25.78
C VAL A 55 -17.82 13.22 -26.28
N ALA A 56 -18.24 12.19 -25.55
CA ALA A 56 -19.38 11.35 -25.91
C ALA A 56 -20.69 12.15 -25.95
N LEU A 57 -20.90 13.02 -24.97
CA LEU A 57 -22.11 13.82 -24.82
C LEU A 57 -22.10 15.07 -25.71
N GLY A 58 -20.94 15.55 -26.15
CA GLY A 58 -20.81 16.77 -26.93
C GLY A 58 -21.06 18.03 -26.10
N ILE A 59 -20.74 17.98 -24.80
CA ILE A 59 -20.89 19.08 -23.84
C ILE A 59 -19.53 19.41 -23.21
N ASP A 60 -19.38 20.60 -22.65
CA ASP A 60 -18.14 21.01 -21.99
C ASP A 60 -17.83 20.11 -20.77
N GLU A 61 -16.56 19.88 -20.49
CA GLU A 61 -16.13 19.07 -19.34
C GLU A 61 -16.57 19.68 -18.01
N ALA A 62 -16.61 21.01 -17.91
CA ALA A 62 -17.14 21.71 -16.76
C ALA A 62 -18.64 21.46 -16.56
N GLN A 63 -19.40 21.24 -17.64
CA GLN A 63 -20.82 20.87 -17.56
C GLN A 63 -20.98 19.43 -17.05
N VAL A 64 -20.16 18.49 -17.53
CA VAL A 64 -20.14 17.12 -16.98
C VAL A 64 -19.81 17.14 -15.49
N LYS A 65 -18.82 17.95 -15.10
CA LYS A 65 -18.46 18.13 -13.69
C LYS A 65 -19.63 18.67 -12.88
N ALA A 66 -20.33 19.70 -13.35
CA ALA A 66 -21.47 20.29 -12.66
C ALA A 66 -22.63 19.28 -12.48
N LEU A 67 -22.88 18.43 -13.47
CA LEU A 67 -23.83 17.33 -13.38
C LEU A 67 -23.40 16.31 -12.32
N ALA A 68 -22.12 15.96 -12.28
CA ALA A 68 -21.57 15.04 -11.28
C ALA A 68 -21.64 15.60 -9.86
N ASP A 69 -21.38 16.90 -9.70
CA ASP A 69 -21.52 17.62 -8.42
C ASP A 69 -22.99 17.60 -7.97
N THR A 70 -23.94 17.73 -8.90
CA THR A 70 -25.39 17.69 -8.61
C THR A 70 -25.84 16.28 -8.20
N VAL A 71 -25.37 15.25 -8.91
CA VAL A 71 -25.57 13.84 -8.53
C VAL A 71 -25.07 13.61 -7.11
N ARG A 72 -23.85 14.04 -6.79
CA ARG A 72 -23.24 13.86 -5.47
C ARG A 72 -24.02 14.57 -4.37
N ALA A 73 -24.53 15.77 -4.65
CA ALA A 73 -25.34 16.53 -3.69
C ALA A 73 -26.70 15.88 -3.41
N ALA A 74 -27.23 15.11 -4.35
CA ALA A 74 -28.51 14.43 -4.24
C ALA A 74 -28.41 13.03 -3.59
N LEU A 75 -27.23 12.41 -3.61
CA LEU A 75 -26.99 11.08 -3.04
C LEU A 75 -26.54 11.17 -1.57
N PRO A 76 -26.90 10.18 -0.71
CA PRO A 76 -26.42 10.12 0.67
C PRO A 76 -24.89 10.19 0.77
N SER A 77 -24.36 10.87 1.79
CA SER A 77 -22.91 11.11 1.97
C SER A 77 -22.06 9.85 2.14
N ASP A 78 -22.70 8.75 2.54
CA ASP A 78 -22.14 7.41 2.69
C ASP A 78 -22.23 6.57 1.41
N THR A 79 -22.74 7.13 0.31
CA THR A 79 -22.78 6.43 -0.99
C THR A 79 -21.36 6.15 -1.46
N PRO A 80 -20.94 4.86 -1.54
CA PRO A 80 -19.58 4.50 -1.88
C PRO A 80 -19.39 4.71 -3.37
N PHE A 81 -18.77 5.84 -3.72
CA PHE A 81 -18.36 6.13 -5.09
C PHE A 81 -16.91 5.71 -5.37
N SER A 82 -16.30 4.94 -4.45
CA SER A 82 -14.96 4.41 -4.64
C SER A 82 -14.91 3.58 -5.92
N ILE A 83 -14.01 3.94 -6.82
CA ILE A 83 -13.68 3.12 -7.97
C ILE A 83 -12.82 1.96 -7.48
N PRO A 84 -13.16 0.70 -7.77
CA PRO A 84 -12.27 -0.40 -7.51
C PRO A 84 -10.94 -0.21 -8.26
N ALA A 85 -9.83 -0.59 -7.62
CA ALA A 85 -8.54 -0.64 -8.31
C ALA A 85 -8.69 -1.52 -9.55
N ASP A 86 -8.03 -1.14 -10.65
CA ASP A 86 -8.03 -1.95 -11.88
C ASP A 86 -7.66 -3.39 -11.50
N ILE A 87 -8.63 -4.29 -11.57
CA ILE A 87 -8.40 -5.69 -11.24
C ILE A 87 -7.68 -6.35 -12.40
N GLU A 88 -6.57 -7.02 -12.11
CA GLU A 88 -5.85 -7.81 -13.10
C GLU A 88 -6.59 -9.13 -13.29
N VAL A 89 -7.18 -9.32 -14.47
CA VAL A 89 -8.01 -10.47 -14.83
C VAL A 89 -7.59 -11.01 -16.19
N GLY A 90 -7.70 -12.33 -16.38
CA GLY A 90 -7.41 -12.94 -17.67
C GLY A 90 -8.53 -12.74 -18.70
N ALA A 91 -8.13 -12.52 -19.96
CA ALA A 91 -8.99 -12.38 -21.14
C ALA A 91 -8.38 -13.17 -22.31
N GLY A 92 -8.77 -14.45 -22.41
CA GLY A 92 -8.11 -15.46 -23.24
C GLY A 92 -8.92 -15.98 -24.42
N LEU A 93 -9.93 -15.26 -24.90
CA LEU A 93 -10.67 -15.67 -26.09
C LEU A 93 -9.87 -15.29 -27.35
N LEU A 94 -9.50 -16.29 -28.15
CA LEU A 94 -8.82 -16.08 -29.43
C LEU A 94 -9.74 -16.46 -30.60
N MET A 95 -9.86 -15.56 -31.58
CA MET A 95 -10.79 -15.65 -32.70
C MET A 95 -10.08 -16.00 -34.01
N ASP A 96 -9.53 -17.21 -34.12
CA ASP A 96 -8.95 -17.70 -35.37
C ASP A 96 -9.85 -18.77 -36.01
N GLY A 97 -10.20 -18.60 -37.29
CA GLY A 97 -10.86 -19.65 -38.08
C GLY A 97 -12.30 -20.02 -37.70
N VAL A 98 -12.99 -19.20 -36.89
CA VAL A 98 -14.43 -19.39 -36.60
C VAL A 98 -15.26 -18.72 -37.71
N PRO A 99 -16.04 -19.47 -38.52
CA PRO A 99 -16.81 -18.89 -39.61
C PRO A 99 -17.98 -18.05 -39.05
N GLU A 100 -18.30 -16.92 -39.69
CA GLU A 100 -19.54 -16.20 -39.39
C GLU A 100 -20.74 -17.03 -39.89
N ILE A 101 -21.76 -17.13 -39.04
CA ILE A 101 -22.97 -17.89 -39.34
C ILE A 101 -24.07 -16.94 -39.79
N GLU A 102 -24.54 -17.13 -41.03
CA GLU A 102 -25.63 -16.38 -41.61
C GLU A 102 -26.94 -16.67 -40.88
N ALA A 103 -27.57 -15.61 -40.33
CA ALA A 103 -28.81 -15.73 -39.57
C ALA A 103 -29.98 -16.32 -40.37
N SER A 104 -29.96 -16.19 -41.70
CA SER A 104 -30.93 -16.78 -42.62
C SER A 104 -30.94 -18.31 -42.61
N SER A 105 -29.90 -18.94 -42.08
CA SER A 105 -29.79 -20.39 -41.93
C SER A 105 -30.62 -20.93 -40.75
N PHE A 106 -31.20 -20.05 -39.93
CA PHE A 106 -31.98 -20.41 -38.76
C PHE A 106 -33.45 -20.00 -38.93
N ALA A 107 -34.35 -20.78 -38.33
CA ALA A 107 -35.77 -20.43 -38.32
C ALA A 107 -35.99 -19.11 -37.57
N THR A 108 -36.92 -18.29 -38.08
CA THR A 108 -37.34 -17.07 -37.39
C THR A 108 -37.95 -17.44 -36.04
N VAL A 109 -37.39 -16.91 -34.97
CA VAL A 109 -37.89 -17.12 -33.61
C VAL A 109 -39.12 -16.24 -33.40
N VAL A 110 -40.19 -16.86 -32.91
CA VAL A 110 -41.44 -16.20 -32.53
C VAL A 110 -41.81 -16.65 -31.12
N ASP A 111 -42.63 -15.85 -30.42
CA ASP A 111 -43.22 -16.19 -29.11
C ASP A 111 -42.22 -16.56 -28.00
N LEU A 112 -41.23 -15.69 -27.77
CA LEU A 112 -40.31 -15.82 -26.63
C LEU A 112 -40.95 -15.32 -25.32
N PRO A 113 -40.66 -15.95 -24.17
CA PRO A 113 -41.06 -15.40 -22.87
C PRO A 113 -40.34 -14.07 -22.60
N GLU A 114 -40.96 -13.18 -21.83
CA GLU A 114 -40.39 -11.88 -21.44
C GLU A 114 -39.12 -12.01 -20.59
N SER A 115 -39.00 -13.11 -19.85
CA SER A 115 -37.81 -13.41 -19.05
C SER A 115 -37.55 -14.91 -18.94
N VAL A 116 -36.27 -15.23 -18.75
CA VAL A 116 -35.78 -16.53 -18.32
C VAL A 116 -34.84 -16.27 -17.14
N GLU A 117 -35.25 -16.71 -15.95
CA GLU A 117 -34.43 -16.61 -14.74
C GLU A 117 -33.11 -17.39 -14.88
N PRO A 118 -32.04 -17.01 -14.16
CA PRO A 118 -30.74 -17.67 -14.26
C PRO A 118 -30.83 -19.18 -14.06
N LEU A 119 -30.49 -19.94 -15.11
CA LEU A 119 -30.54 -21.41 -15.11
C LEU A 119 -29.71 -22.05 -13.99
N THR A 120 -28.71 -21.34 -13.46
CA THR A 120 -27.89 -21.76 -12.32
C THR A 120 -28.69 -21.88 -11.02
N LYS A 121 -29.58 -20.93 -10.73
CA LYS A 121 -30.41 -20.93 -9.50
C LYS A 121 -31.38 -22.10 -9.51
N ALA A 122 -32.05 -22.32 -10.64
CA ALA A 122 -33.01 -23.42 -10.80
C ALA A 122 -32.36 -24.82 -10.65
N LYS A 123 -31.05 -24.92 -10.91
CA LYS A 123 -30.32 -26.19 -10.96
C LYS A 123 -29.29 -26.35 -9.82
N GLY A 124 -29.25 -25.42 -8.86
CA GLY A 124 -28.34 -25.49 -7.71
C GLY A 124 -26.85 -25.44 -8.08
N ILE A 125 -26.51 -24.76 -9.18
CA ILE A 125 -25.11 -24.61 -9.59
C ILE A 125 -24.40 -23.61 -8.66
N PRO A 126 -23.19 -23.91 -8.14
CA PRO A 126 -22.45 -23.04 -7.24
C PRO A 126 -22.16 -21.65 -7.80
N ASP A 127 -21.71 -20.73 -6.96
CA ASP A 127 -21.34 -19.37 -7.35
C ASP A 127 -20.21 -19.35 -8.41
N PRO A 128 -20.05 -18.24 -9.17
CA PRO A 128 -19.02 -18.11 -10.20
C PRO A 128 -17.59 -18.30 -9.66
N GLN A 129 -16.82 -19.16 -10.33
CA GLN A 129 -15.42 -19.43 -9.99
C GLN A 129 -14.48 -18.30 -10.44
N ASN A 130 -13.20 -18.36 -10.01
CA ASN A 130 -12.20 -17.33 -10.32
C ASN A 130 -11.02 -17.90 -11.13
N GLN A 131 -10.90 -17.46 -12.37
CA GLN A 131 -9.80 -17.84 -13.26
C GLN A 131 -8.46 -17.18 -12.92
N GLY A 132 -8.45 -16.15 -12.08
CA GLY A 132 -7.27 -15.36 -11.75
C GLY A 132 -6.72 -14.57 -12.93
N LYS A 133 -5.38 -14.47 -13.00
CA LYS A 133 -4.66 -13.72 -14.05
C LYS A 133 -4.52 -14.50 -15.36
N ARG A 134 -4.89 -15.78 -15.36
CA ARG A 134 -4.71 -16.67 -16.51
C ARG A 134 -5.78 -16.51 -17.57
N ASN A 135 -5.41 -16.76 -18.81
CA ASN A 135 -6.26 -16.57 -19.98
C ASN A 135 -7.11 -17.83 -20.27
N THR A 136 -7.86 -18.29 -19.26
CA THR A 136 -8.58 -19.59 -19.27
C THR A 136 -10.11 -19.46 -19.37
N CYS A 137 -10.65 -18.25 -19.54
CA CYS A 137 -12.08 -17.95 -19.63
C CYS A 137 -12.93 -18.89 -20.52
N VAL A 138 -12.38 -19.37 -21.64
CA VAL A 138 -13.06 -20.32 -22.54
C VAL A 138 -13.37 -21.63 -21.82
N ALA A 139 -12.43 -22.15 -21.05
CA ALA A 139 -12.61 -23.40 -20.29
C ALA A 139 -13.66 -23.22 -19.17
N PHE A 140 -13.59 -22.11 -18.42
CA PHE A 140 -14.58 -21.75 -17.38
C PHE A 140 -16.00 -21.61 -17.93
N SER A 141 -16.15 -20.94 -19.07
CA SER A 141 -17.45 -20.78 -19.72
C SER A 141 -18.04 -22.12 -20.15
N LEU A 142 -17.23 -23.00 -20.73
CA LEU A 142 -17.67 -24.32 -21.17
C LEU A 142 -17.91 -25.30 -20.00
N ALA A 143 -17.13 -25.24 -18.93
CA ALA A 143 -17.39 -25.98 -17.69
C ALA A 143 -18.76 -25.59 -17.10
N SER A 144 -19.07 -24.29 -17.07
CA SER A 144 -20.39 -23.79 -16.65
C SER A 144 -21.52 -24.33 -17.54
N VAL A 145 -21.31 -24.40 -18.86
CA VAL A 145 -22.29 -25.02 -19.79
C VAL A 145 -22.57 -26.48 -19.43
N VAL A 146 -21.52 -27.26 -19.12
CA VAL A 146 -21.65 -28.68 -18.74
C VAL A 146 -22.41 -28.83 -17.44
N GLN A 147 -22.04 -28.08 -16.39
CA GLN A 147 -22.72 -28.11 -15.08
C GLN A 147 -24.21 -27.78 -15.22
N ILE A 148 -24.53 -26.69 -15.93
CA ILE A 148 -25.91 -26.25 -16.12
C ILE A 148 -26.70 -27.26 -16.98
N LEU A 149 -26.14 -27.82 -18.06
CA LEU A 149 -26.86 -28.78 -18.89
C LEU A 149 -27.13 -30.11 -18.18
N SER A 150 -26.14 -30.60 -17.43
CA SER A 150 -26.28 -31.85 -16.65
C SER A 150 -27.15 -31.69 -15.41
N SER A 151 -27.37 -30.46 -14.93
CA SER A 151 -27.92 -30.19 -13.59
C SER A 151 -27.09 -30.85 -12.49
N ASP A 152 -25.78 -30.97 -12.71
CA ASP A 152 -24.80 -31.55 -11.80
C ASP A 152 -23.95 -30.41 -11.21
N PRO A 153 -24.00 -30.15 -9.89
CA PRO A 153 -23.20 -29.11 -9.24
C PRO A 153 -21.74 -29.54 -9.01
N THR A 154 -21.33 -30.71 -9.50
CA THR A 154 -19.95 -31.18 -9.39
C THR A 154 -18.98 -30.17 -9.99
N ASP A 155 -17.94 -29.84 -9.23
CA ASP A 155 -16.88 -28.94 -9.67
C ASP A 155 -16.01 -29.60 -10.75
N LEU A 156 -15.80 -28.90 -11.86
CA LEU A 156 -15.17 -29.44 -13.07
C LEU A 156 -13.80 -28.82 -13.26
N SER A 157 -12.85 -29.57 -13.80
CA SER A 157 -11.49 -29.09 -14.00
C SER A 157 -11.37 -28.25 -15.27
N GLU A 158 -11.40 -26.93 -15.14
CA GLU A 158 -11.07 -26.03 -16.25
C GLU A 158 -9.61 -26.19 -16.69
N GLN A 159 -8.72 -26.55 -15.76
CA GLN A 159 -7.32 -26.83 -16.05
C GLN A 159 -7.18 -27.97 -17.06
N PHE A 160 -7.98 -29.04 -16.93
CA PHE A 160 -7.91 -30.19 -17.82
C PHE A 160 -8.35 -29.81 -19.24
N LEU A 161 -9.48 -29.10 -19.36
CA LEU A 161 -9.97 -28.66 -20.67
C LEU A 161 -8.98 -27.68 -21.33
N TYR A 162 -8.42 -26.75 -20.56
CA TYR A 162 -7.41 -25.82 -21.06
C TYR A 162 -6.13 -26.54 -21.48
N TYR A 163 -5.65 -27.53 -20.70
CA TYR A 163 -4.52 -28.38 -21.06
C TYR A 163 -4.75 -29.05 -22.42
N LEU A 164 -5.91 -29.68 -22.63
CA LEU A 164 -6.24 -30.32 -23.91
C LEU A 164 -6.19 -29.33 -25.07
N CYS A 165 -6.67 -28.11 -24.85
CA CYS A 165 -6.61 -27.05 -25.86
C CYS A 165 -5.17 -26.71 -26.21
N LYS A 166 -4.30 -26.47 -25.21
CA LYS A 166 -2.87 -26.15 -25.43
C LYS A 166 -2.10 -27.26 -26.15
N GLN A 167 -2.51 -28.52 -25.99
CA GLN A 167 -1.91 -29.65 -26.72
C GLN A 167 -2.29 -29.68 -28.21
N LYS A 168 -3.42 -29.08 -28.60
CA LYS A 168 -3.95 -29.17 -29.97
C LYS A 168 -3.95 -27.85 -30.74
N ASP A 169 -3.90 -26.69 -30.06
CA ASP A 169 -3.98 -25.38 -30.72
C ASP A 169 -2.65 -24.87 -31.28
N GLY A 170 -1.51 -25.31 -30.72
CA GLY A 170 -0.18 -24.84 -31.13
C GLY A 170 0.08 -23.36 -30.83
N ILE A 171 -0.74 -22.72 -30.00
CA ILE A 171 -0.62 -21.30 -29.65
C ILE A 171 0.38 -21.17 -28.49
N PRO A 172 1.50 -20.45 -28.64
CA PRO A 172 2.51 -20.35 -27.58
C PRO A 172 2.07 -19.38 -26.46
N GLY A 173 2.46 -19.70 -25.22
CA GLY A 173 2.21 -18.87 -24.04
C GLY A 173 0.79 -18.96 -23.46
N ASP A 174 0.61 -18.35 -22.28
CA ASP A 174 -0.71 -18.24 -21.62
C ASP A 174 -1.45 -17.01 -22.17
N VAL A 175 -1.85 -17.09 -23.44
CA VAL A 175 -2.55 -16.00 -24.16
C VAL A 175 -4.02 -16.31 -24.44
N GLY A 176 -4.46 -17.52 -24.11
CA GLY A 176 -5.81 -17.96 -24.41
C GLY A 176 -5.90 -19.20 -25.28
N THR A 177 -7.12 -19.49 -25.72
CA THR A 177 -7.39 -20.55 -26.68
C THR A 177 -8.62 -20.25 -27.54
N ASN A 178 -8.80 -21.07 -28.57
CA ASN A 178 -9.89 -20.97 -29.52
C ASN A 178 -11.16 -21.67 -28.98
N PRO A 179 -12.31 -20.97 -28.90
CA PRO A 179 -13.54 -21.55 -28.38
C PRO A 179 -14.12 -22.69 -29.22
N ALA A 180 -13.92 -22.68 -30.54
CA ALA A 180 -14.39 -23.75 -31.42
C ALA A 180 -13.61 -25.06 -31.19
N LEU A 181 -12.30 -24.96 -30.96
CA LEU A 181 -11.48 -26.12 -30.59
C LEU A 181 -11.88 -26.62 -29.20
N ALA A 182 -12.05 -25.72 -28.23
CA ALA A 182 -12.38 -26.10 -26.86
C ALA A 182 -13.72 -26.84 -26.77
N ILE A 183 -14.77 -26.37 -27.44
CA ILE A 183 -16.07 -27.05 -27.44
C ILE A 183 -16.01 -28.38 -28.22
N GLN A 184 -15.20 -28.46 -29.28
CA GLN A 184 -14.94 -29.73 -29.97
C GLN A 184 -14.23 -30.73 -29.03
N LEU A 185 -13.22 -30.29 -28.29
CA LEU A 185 -12.51 -31.12 -27.32
C LEU A 185 -13.43 -31.58 -26.17
N LEU A 186 -14.34 -30.72 -25.75
CA LEU A 186 -15.34 -31.08 -24.75
C LEU A 186 -16.29 -32.19 -25.24
N ARG A 187 -16.60 -32.24 -26.54
CA ARG A 187 -17.33 -33.35 -27.17
C ARG A 187 -16.45 -34.61 -27.27
N ASP A 188 -15.24 -34.45 -27.78
CA ASP A 188 -14.38 -35.56 -28.19
C ASP A 188 -13.67 -36.24 -27.01
N GLU A 189 -13.30 -35.49 -25.97
CA GLU A 189 -12.50 -35.96 -24.82
C GLU A 189 -13.27 -35.84 -23.49
N GLY A 190 -14.12 -34.83 -23.36
CA GLY A 190 -14.88 -34.54 -22.14
C GLY A 190 -14.13 -33.69 -21.12
N ILE A 191 -14.64 -33.65 -19.88
CA ILE A 191 -14.06 -32.87 -18.78
C ILE A 191 -14.09 -33.65 -17.46
N CYS A 192 -12.96 -33.70 -16.75
CA CYS A 192 -12.87 -34.35 -15.44
C CYS A 192 -13.28 -33.40 -14.30
N THR A 193 -13.23 -33.88 -13.07
CA THR A 193 -13.57 -33.07 -11.90
C THR A 193 -12.37 -32.33 -11.34
N GLU A 194 -12.63 -31.20 -10.69
CA GLU A 194 -11.62 -30.36 -10.06
C GLU A 194 -10.72 -31.14 -9.07
N PRO A 195 -11.24 -32.03 -8.20
CA PRO A 195 -10.39 -32.84 -7.33
C PRO A 195 -9.43 -33.79 -8.05
N THR A 196 -9.78 -34.23 -9.27
CA THR A 196 -8.92 -35.12 -10.08
C THR A 196 -7.79 -34.34 -10.75
N TRP A 197 -8.05 -33.09 -11.14
CA TRP A 197 -7.04 -32.21 -11.73
C TRP A 197 -7.27 -30.75 -11.35
N PRO A 198 -6.66 -30.28 -10.24
CA PRO A 198 -6.94 -28.95 -9.70
C PRO A 198 -6.50 -27.80 -10.60
N TYR A 199 -7.19 -26.66 -10.47
CA TYR A 199 -6.88 -25.42 -11.13
C TYR A 199 -5.65 -24.73 -10.51
N HIS A 200 -4.75 -24.31 -11.38
CA HIS A 200 -3.59 -23.50 -11.00
C HIS A 200 -3.82 -22.04 -11.43
N PRO A 201 -3.94 -21.09 -10.50
CA PRO A 201 -4.35 -19.72 -10.84
C PRO A 201 -3.20 -18.83 -11.35
N ASP A 202 -1.95 -19.27 -11.24
CA ASP A 202 -0.77 -18.50 -11.65
C ASP A 202 -0.35 -18.80 -13.10
N PRO A 203 -0.07 -17.76 -13.93
CA PRO A 203 0.32 -17.95 -15.31
C PRO A 203 1.73 -18.56 -15.44
N ASP A 204 1.86 -19.56 -16.32
CA ASP A 204 3.15 -20.14 -16.71
C ASP A 204 3.27 -20.13 -18.24
N SER A 205 3.97 -19.14 -18.79
CA SER A 205 4.17 -19.03 -20.23
C SER A 205 5.04 -20.16 -20.82
N SER A 206 5.85 -20.84 -20.00
CA SER A 206 6.69 -21.96 -20.45
C SER A 206 5.90 -23.26 -20.57
N GLN A 207 4.86 -23.40 -19.76
CA GLN A 207 3.95 -24.53 -19.77
C GLN A 207 2.50 -24.08 -19.54
N PRO A 208 1.87 -23.40 -20.53
CA PRO A 208 0.59 -22.73 -20.32
C PRO A 208 -0.56 -23.68 -20.00
N GLY A 209 -0.52 -24.93 -20.49
CA GLY A 209 -1.50 -25.96 -20.15
C GLY A 209 -1.28 -26.61 -18.78
N GLY A 210 -0.16 -26.32 -18.11
CA GLY A 210 0.30 -27.02 -16.92
C GLY A 210 0.88 -28.42 -17.20
N PRO A 211 1.22 -29.17 -16.14
CA PRO A 211 1.71 -30.55 -16.24
C PRO A 211 0.73 -31.49 -16.95
N THR A 212 1.22 -32.64 -17.41
CA THR A 212 0.36 -33.67 -18.00
C THR A 212 -0.61 -34.21 -16.95
N PRO A 213 -1.94 -34.21 -17.20
CA PRO A 213 -2.91 -34.76 -16.28
C PRO A 213 -2.71 -36.25 -16.01
N PRO A 214 -3.05 -36.76 -14.82
CA PRO A 214 -2.91 -38.16 -14.50
C PRO A 214 -3.93 -39.01 -15.26
N PRO A 215 -3.67 -40.32 -15.52
CA PRO A 215 -4.60 -41.19 -16.25
C PRO A 215 -6.07 -41.19 -15.77
N PRO A 216 -6.37 -41.13 -14.46
CA PRO A 216 -7.75 -41.01 -13.97
C PRO A 216 -8.50 -39.77 -14.48
N ALA A 217 -7.80 -38.66 -14.77
CA ALA A 217 -8.41 -37.46 -15.34
C ALA A 217 -9.00 -37.76 -16.72
N TYR A 218 -8.25 -38.45 -17.58
CA TYR A 218 -8.75 -38.85 -18.89
C TYR A 218 -9.94 -39.80 -18.79
N ASP A 219 -9.90 -40.79 -17.90
CA ASP A 219 -11.00 -41.76 -17.75
C ASP A 219 -12.26 -41.15 -17.14
N GLU A 220 -12.11 -40.19 -16.23
CA GLU A 220 -13.24 -39.43 -15.69
C GLU A 220 -13.83 -38.48 -16.74
N ALA A 221 -12.98 -37.79 -17.51
CA ALA A 221 -13.42 -36.88 -18.56
C ALA A 221 -14.37 -37.57 -19.53
N LYS A 222 -14.11 -38.86 -19.83
CA LYS A 222 -14.94 -39.65 -20.73
C LYS A 222 -16.41 -39.75 -20.32
N ARG A 223 -16.68 -39.59 -19.02
CA ARG A 223 -18.00 -39.75 -18.41
C ARG A 223 -18.83 -38.48 -18.45
N ARG A 224 -18.23 -37.33 -18.78
CA ARG A 224 -18.89 -36.01 -18.86
C ARG A 224 -18.51 -35.32 -20.16
N ARG A 225 -19.32 -35.56 -21.20
CA ARG A 225 -19.10 -34.98 -22.54
C ARG A 225 -20.39 -34.44 -23.11
N ILE A 226 -20.28 -33.43 -23.95
CA ILE A 226 -21.41 -32.99 -24.77
C ILE A 226 -21.59 -33.94 -25.96
N THR A 227 -22.83 -34.13 -26.42
CA THR A 227 -23.14 -35.01 -27.56
C THR A 227 -22.89 -34.34 -28.91
N GLY A 228 -22.91 -33.01 -28.92
CA GLY A 228 -22.82 -32.17 -30.11
C GLY A 228 -22.88 -30.70 -29.69
N PHE A 229 -22.61 -29.81 -30.63
CA PHE A 229 -22.76 -28.37 -30.44
C PHE A 229 -23.17 -27.69 -31.74
N THR A 230 -23.87 -26.58 -31.58
CA THR A 230 -24.32 -25.71 -32.66
C THR A 230 -23.74 -24.31 -32.48
N GLN A 231 -23.15 -23.77 -33.54
CA GLN A 231 -22.76 -22.36 -33.59
C GLN A 231 -23.96 -21.51 -33.99
N LEU A 232 -24.32 -20.53 -33.17
CA LEU A 232 -25.43 -19.61 -33.42
C LEU A 232 -24.93 -18.37 -34.18
N PRO A 233 -25.81 -17.64 -34.88
CA PRO A 233 -25.50 -16.30 -35.36
C PRO A 233 -25.11 -15.42 -34.16
N ALA A 234 -23.87 -14.93 -34.13
CA ALA A 234 -23.36 -14.20 -32.97
C ALA A 234 -23.91 -12.78 -32.87
N LYS A 235 -24.23 -12.15 -34.02
CA LYS A 235 -24.57 -10.72 -34.15
C LYS A 235 -25.99 -10.49 -34.64
N GLY A 236 -26.43 -9.24 -34.56
CA GLY A 236 -27.72 -8.77 -35.02
C GLY A 236 -28.89 -9.19 -34.12
N THR A 237 -30.07 -8.67 -34.42
CA THR A 237 -31.31 -8.99 -33.69
C THR A 237 -31.69 -10.46 -33.82
N ALA A 238 -31.40 -11.07 -34.97
CA ALA A 238 -31.61 -12.49 -35.17
C ALA A 238 -30.70 -13.34 -34.26
N GLY A 239 -29.43 -12.97 -34.07
CA GLY A 239 -28.52 -13.65 -33.14
C GLY A 239 -29.01 -13.58 -31.69
N VAL A 240 -29.43 -12.39 -31.25
CA VAL A 240 -30.05 -12.19 -29.92
C VAL A 240 -31.26 -13.13 -29.75
N ALA A 241 -32.16 -13.16 -30.73
CA ALA A 241 -33.36 -13.99 -30.66
C ALA A 241 -33.03 -15.50 -30.61
N GLN A 242 -31.99 -15.96 -31.33
CA GLN A 242 -31.53 -17.35 -31.25
C GLN A 242 -30.96 -17.70 -29.87
N ILE A 243 -30.18 -16.80 -29.26
CA ILE A 243 -29.66 -17.00 -27.89
C ILE A 243 -30.82 -17.10 -26.90
N GLN A 244 -31.81 -16.19 -26.99
CA GLN A 244 -33.02 -16.24 -26.16
C GLN A 244 -33.80 -17.54 -26.34
N ALA A 245 -33.95 -18.03 -27.58
CA ALA A 245 -34.64 -19.28 -27.87
C ALA A 245 -33.96 -20.50 -27.21
N GLN A 246 -32.63 -20.54 -27.18
CA GLN A 246 -31.90 -21.61 -26.49
C GLN A 246 -32.09 -21.53 -24.97
N LEU A 247 -32.03 -20.33 -24.40
CA LEU A 247 -32.25 -20.11 -22.96
C LEU A 247 -33.67 -20.52 -22.54
N ALA A 248 -34.68 -20.18 -23.34
CA ALA A 248 -36.07 -20.59 -23.11
C ALA A 248 -36.27 -22.12 -23.14
N GLN A 249 -35.37 -22.85 -23.81
CA GLN A 249 -35.32 -24.31 -23.80
C GLN A 249 -34.44 -24.89 -22.67
N GLY A 250 -33.96 -24.05 -21.75
CA GLY A 250 -33.12 -24.47 -20.63
C GLY A 250 -31.67 -24.77 -21.00
N LYS A 251 -31.20 -24.28 -22.16
CA LYS A 251 -29.83 -24.48 -22.66
C LYS A 251 -29.00 -23.20 -22.46
N PRO A 252 -27.91 -23.24 -21.67
CA PRO A 252 -26.98 -22.12 -21.56
C PRO A 252 -26.21 -21.93 -22.86
N VAL A 253 -25.77 -20.69 -23.11
CA VAL A 253 -25.04 -20.33 -24.34
C VAL A 253 -23.69 -19.76 -23.98
N MET A 254 -22.62 -20.34 -24.50
CA MET A 254 -21.27 -19.76 -24.40
C MET A 254 -21.15 -18.63 -25.43
N ILE A 255 -20.78 -17.43 -24.97
CA ILE A 255 -20.52 -16.27 -25.83
C ILE A 255 -19.07 -15.82 -25.69
N GLY A 256 -18.59 -15.09 -26.69
CA GLY A 256 -17.26 -14.48 -26.65
C GLY A 256 -17.29 -13.08 -27.24
N MET A 257 -16.69 -12.10 -26.56
CA MET A 257 -16.76 -10.70 -26.95
C MET A 257 -15.49 -9.91 -26.55
N PRO A 258 -15.21 -8.75 -27.18
CA PRO A 258 -14.14 -7.87 -26.70
C PRO A 258 -14.54 -7.25 -25.36
N ILE A 259 -13.56 -7.08 -24.48
CA ILE A 259 -13.73 -6.40 -23.19
C ILE A 259 -12.94 -5.09 -23.19
N TYR A 260 -13.39 -4.15 -22.35
CA TYR A 260 -12.85 -2.80 -22.26
C TYR A 260 -12.47 -2.46 -20.82
N GLU A 261 -11.61 -1.46 -20.64
CA GLU A 261 -11.10 -1.08 -19.31
C GLU A 261 -12.19 -0.79 -18.27
N HIS A 262 -13.38 -0.32 -18.65
CA HIS A 262 -14.46 -0.10 -17.68
C HIS A 262 -14.96 -1.39 -16.99
N TRP A 263 -14.69 -2.58 -17.54
CA TRP A 263 -15.09 -3.85 -16.94
C TRP A 263 -14.33 -4.12 -15.63
N THR A 264 -13.11 -3.59 -15.54
CA THR A 264 -12.17 -3.78 -14.42
C THR A 264 -11.88 -2.48 -13.66
N GLY A 265 -12.11 -1.32 -14.30
CA GLY A 265 -11.76 0.00 -13.80
C GLY A 265 -12.96 0.93 -13.59
N SER A 266 -14.17 0.39 -13.46
CA SER A 266 -15.36 1.18 -13.10
C SER A 266 -16.24 0.45 -12.10
N THR A 267 -16.88 1.17 -11.19
CA THR A 267 -17.86 0.64 -10.24
C THR A 267 -19.06 0.00 -10.95
N GLN A 268 -19.50 0.59 -12.06
CA GLN A 268 -20.56 0.03 -12.90
C GLN A 268 -20.23 -1.39 -13.37
N GLY A 269 -19.00 -1.64 -13.83
CA GLY A 269 -18.55 -2.99 -14.23
C GLY A 269 -18.25 -3.89 -13.03
N THR A 270 -17.43 -3.41 -12.09
CA THR A 270 -16.83 -4.24 -11.03
C THR A 270 -17.70 -4.49 -9.82
N LEU A 271 -18.62 -3.59 -9.45
CA LEU A 271 -19.53 -3.82 -8.32
C LEU A 271 -20.90 -4.28 -8.80
N LEU A 272 -21.46 -3.59 -9.80
CA LEU A 272 -22.82 -3.89 -10.28
C LEU A 272 -22.86 -4.99 -11.34
N GLY A 273 -21.74 -5.27 -12.02
CA GLY A 273 -21.74 -6.16 -13.18
C GLY A 273 -22.61 -5.63 -14.33
N ARG A 274 -22.80 -4.32 -14.47
CA ARG A 274 -23.62 -3.73 -15.55
C ARG A 274 -22.72 -3.27 -16.69
N LEU A 275 -22.76 -3.99 -17.81
CA LEU A 275 -21.81 -3.78 -18.90
C LEU A 275 -22.40 -2.88 -19.98
N ARG A 276 -21.58 -1.96 -20.50
CA ARG A 276 -21.99 -0.95 -21.49
C ARG A 276 -21.08 -0.94 -22.70
N PHE A 277 -21.50 -0.18 -23.72
CA PHE A 277 -20.59 0.19 -24.79
C PHE A 277 -19.42 1.02 -24.22
N PRO A 278 -18.21 0.87 -24.78
CA PRO A 278 -17.06 1.68 -24.38
C PRO A 278 -17.32 3.17 -24.66
N LEU A 279 -16.87 4.04 -23.77
CA LEU A 279 -16.75 5.46 -24.08
C LEU A 279 -15.67 5.70 -25.15
N PRO A 280 -15.71 6.83 -25.86
CA PRO A 280 -14.62 7.25 -26.73
C PRO A 280 -13.28 7.18 -25.99
N GLY A 281 -12.26 6.60 -26.62
CA GLY A 281 -10.91 6.53 -26.07
C GLY A 281 -10.68 5.45 -25.03
N GLU A 282 -11.68 4.62 -24.69
CA GLU A 282 -11.47 3.48 -23.78
C GLU A 282 -10.59 2.39 -24.41
N ARG A 283 -9.68 1.82 -23.62
CA ARG A 283 -8.83 0.70 -24.05
C ARG A 283 -9.63 -0.59 -24.21
N GLN A 284 -9.47 -1.27 -25.33
CA GLN A 284 -9.86 -2.68 -25.47
C GLN A 284 -8.78 -3.57 -24.82
N SER A 285 -9.16 -4.33 -23.79
CA SER A 285 -8.21 -5.10 -22.98
C SER A 285 -7.96 -6.51 -23.52
N GLY A 286 -8.89 -7.08 -24.29
CA GLY A 286 -8.76 -8.44 -24.84
C GLY A 286 -10.08 -9.02 -25.31
N GLY A 287 -10.10 -10.32 -25.60
CA GLY A 287 -11.32 -11.09 -25.84
C GLY A 287 -11.65 -11.95 -24.62
N HIS A 288 -12.92 -12.03 -24.24
CA HIS A 288 -13.35 -12.78 -23.06
C HIS A 288 -14.54 -13.69 -23.37
N ALA A 289 -14.53 -14.88 -22.79
CA ALA A 289 -15.58 -15.90 -22.94
C ALA A 289 -16.39 -16.03 -21.65
N MET A 290 -17.72 -16.06 -21.77
CA MET A 290 -18.64 -16.13 -20.63
C MET A 290 -19.86 -16.99 -20.97
N CYS A 291 -20.63 -17.37 -19.95
CA CYS A 291 -21.78 -18.25 -20.11
C CYS A 291 -23.09 -17.48 -19.88
N VAL A 292 -23.92 -17.34 -20.91
CA VAL A 292 -25.26 -16.75 -20.80
C VAL A 292 -26.21 -17.78 -20.19
N VAL A 293 -26.90 -17.37 -19.13
CA VAL A 293 -27.73 -18.25 -18.31
C VAL A 293 -29.16 -17.78 -18.13
N GLY A 294 -29.52 -16.60 -18.64
CA GLY A 294 -30.87 -16.06 -18.55
C GLY A 294 -31.00 -14.74 -19.32
N TYR A 295 -32.18 -14.16 -19.33
CA TYR A 295 -32.43 -12.84 -19.88
C TYR A 295 -33.70 -12.21 -19.30
N ARG A 296 -33.81 -10.88 -19.36
CA ARG A 296 -35.05 -10.15 -19.07
C ARG A 296 -35.26 -9.02 -20.08
N THR A 297 -36.50 -8.82 -20.52
CA THR A 297 -36.91 -7.62 -21.25
C THR A 297 -36.92 -6.43 -20.30
N ASP A 298 -36.40 -5.30 -20.75
CA ASP A 298 -36.27 -4.05 -20.00
C ASP A 298 -36.14 -2.90 -21.00
N ASP A 299 -37.18 -2.06 -21.08
CA ASP A 299 -37.23 -0.93 -22.02
C ASP A 299 -36.17 0.14 -21.72
N THR A 300 -35.58 0.13 -20.52
CA THR A 300 -34.48 1.03 -20.13
C THR A 300 -33.12 0.51 -20.60
N ALA A 301 -33.03 -0.75 -21.02
CA ALA A 301 -31.81 -1.36 -21.52
C ALA A 301 -31.66 -1.21 -23.04
N PRO A 302 -30.46 -0.85 -23.55
CA PRO A 302 -30.22 -0.76 -24.98
C PRO A 302 -30.60 -2.04 -25.73
N GLY A 303 -31.57 -1.94 -26.61
CA GLY A 303 -32.11 -3.07 -27.37
C GLY A 303 -33.32 -3.77 -26.74
N GLY A 304 -33.92 -3.20 -25.69
CA GLY A 304 -35.19 -3.68 -25.10
C GLY A 304 -35.03 -4.79 -24.05
N GLY A 305 -33.82 -4.97 -23.53
CA GLY A 305 -33.54 -5.95 -22.48
C GLY A 305 -32.07 -6.28 -22.34
N TYR A 306 -31.76 -7.20 -21.43
CA TYR A 306 -30.40 -7.65 -21.14
C TYR A 306 -30.33 -9.16 -20.89
N PHE A 307 -29.17 -9.73 -21.20
CA PHE A 307 -28.79 -11.08 -20.84
C PHE A 307 -28.20 -11.11 -19.43
N ILE A 308 -28.46 -12.19 -18.69
CA ILE A 308 -27.81 -12.50 -17.43
C ILE A 308 -26.68 -13.50 -17.72
N VAL A 309 -25.47 -13.11 -17.37
CA VAL A 309 -24.25 -13.79 -17.81
C VAL A 309 -23.39 -14.15 -16.60
N ARG A 310 -23.02 -15.42 -16.50
CA ARG A 310 -22.08 -15.95 -15.51
C ARG A 310 -20.65 -15.68 -15.99
N ASN A 311 -19.91 -14.87 -15.23
CA ASN A 311 -18.50 -14.57 -15.48
C ASN A 311 -17.59 -15.58 -14.74
N SER A 312 -16.27 -15.42 -14.85
CA SER A 312 -15.25 -16.30 -14.26
C SER A 312 -14.16 -15.53 -13.51
N TRP A 313 -14.51 -14.39 -12.89
CA TRP A 313 -13.60 -13.53 -12.11
C TRP A 313 -13.88 -13.57 -10.60
N GLY A 314 -14.58 -14.61 -10.13
CA GLY A 314 -14.96 -14.78 -8.74
C GLY A 314 -16.12 -13.89 -8.27
N THR A 315 -16.51 -14.07 -7.02
CA THR A 315 -17.66 -13.40 -6.38
C THR A 315 -17.40 -11.97 -5.94
N GLU A 316 -16.13 -11.56 -5.85
CA GLU A 316 -15.77 -10.18 -5.53
C GLU A 316 -16.07 -9.22 -6.69
N TRP A 317 -16.07 -9.73 -7.92
CA TRP A 317 -16.52 -8.98 -9.09
C TRP A 317 -18.03 -9.11 -9.25
N GLY A 318 -18.72 -8.01 -9.55
CA GLY A 318 -20.18 -7.98 -9.63
C GLY A 318 -20.86 -8.29 -8.29
N LYS A 319 -20.18 -8.05 -7.15
CA LYS A 319 -20.64 -8.47 -5.82
C LYS A 319 -22.02 -7.90 -5.42
N ASP A 320 -22.38 -6.75 -5.98
CA ASP A 320 -23.64 -6.05 -5.73
C ASP A 320 -24.65 -6.27 -6.88
N ASN A 321 -24.39 -7.22 -7.79
CA ASN A 321 -25.31 -7.56 -8.86
C ASN A 321 -26.56 -8.24 -8.28
N ILE A 322 -27.74 -7.78 -8.71
CA ILE A 322 -29.05 -8.26 -8.21
C ILE A 322 -29.31 -9.74 -8.48
N ASP A 323 -28.66 -10.34 -9.49
CA ASP A 323 -28.79 -11.77 -9.79
C ASP A 323 -27.81 -12.64 -9.01
N GLY A 324 -26.82 -12.04 -8.35
CA GLY A 324 -25.83 -12.69 -7.50
C GLY A 324 -24.41 -12.22 -7.80
N PRO A 325 -23.48 -12.38 -6.85
CA PRO A 325 -22.07 -12.04 -7.03
C PRO A 325 -21.44 -12.84 -8.18
N GLY A 326 -20.51 -12.24 -8.94
CA GLY A 326 -19.84 -12.86 -10.09
C GLY A 326 -20.67 -12.90 -11.39
N TYR A 327 -21.91 -12.39 -11.37
CA TYR A 327 -22.75 -12.25 -12.56
C TYR A 327 -22.62 -10.86 -13.19
N CYS A 328 -23.01 -10.77 -14.46
CA CYS A 328 -23.18 -9.50 -15.13
C CYS A 328 -24.41 -9.46 -16.01
N HIS A 329 -24.82 -8.24 -16.31
CA HIS A 329 -25.89 -7.92 -17.25
C HIS A 329 -25.32 -7.29 -18.50
N MET A 330 -25.76 -7.79 -19.64
CA MET A 330 -25.33 -7.31 -20.96
C MET A 330 -26.55 -6.92 -21.80
N PRO A 331 -26.68 -5.66 -22.23
CA PRO A 331 -27.78 -5.25 -23.09
C PRO A 331 -27.85 -6.06 -24.39
N PHE A 332 -29.06 -6.32 -24.87
CA PHE A 332 -29.26 -7.03 -26.15
C PHE A 332 -28.55 -6.32 -27.31
N LEU A 333 -28.55 -4.99 -27.33
CA LEU A 333 -27.85 -4.24 -28.37
C LEU A 333 -26.32 -4.40 -28.29
N LEU A 334 -25.77 -4.52 -27.08
CA LEU A 334 -24.34 -4.75 -26.88
C LEU A 334 -23.94 -6.10 -27.48
N VAL A 335 -24.67 -7.16 -27.13
CA VAL A 335 -24.46 -8.50 -27.69
C VAL A 335 -24.67 -8.50 -29.21
N ALA A 336 -25.74 -7.89 -29.71
CA ALA A 336 -26.03 -7.81 -31.14
C ALA A 336 -24.90 -7.16 -31.96
N ARG A 337 -24.12 -6.25 -31.38
CA ARG A 337 -23.06 -5.51 -32.09
C ARG A 337 -21.66 -6.06 -31.85
N GLN A 338 -21.36 -6.49 -30.63
CA GLN A 338 -19.99 -6.81 -30.21
C GLN A 338 -19.73 -8.29 -29.99
N ASN A 339 -20.76 -9.13 -29.93
CA ASN A 339 -20.54 -10.56 -29.76
C ASN A 339 -19.82 -11.14 -30.99
N LEU A 340 -18.77 -11.91 -30.73
CA LEU A 340 -17.88 -12.48 -31.73
C LEU A 340 -18.26 -13.93 -32.04
N VAL A 341 -18.75 -14.67 -31.05
CA VAL A 341 -19.14 -16.08 -31.19
C VAL A 341 -20.24 -16.46 -30.21
N ALA A 342 -21.10 -17.40 -30.59
CA ALA A 342 -22.09 -18.00 -29.71
C ALA A 342 -22.18 -19.51 -29.99
N PHE A 343 -22.01 -20.32 -28.95
CA PHE A 343 -22.13 -21.78 -29.01
C PHE A 343 -23.14 -22.29 -27.99
N VAL A 344 -23.97 -23.23 -28.43
CA VAL A 344 -24.85 -24.02 -27.57
C VAL A 344 -24.50 -25.49 -27.71
N ALA A 345 -24.49 -26.24 -26.62
CA ALA A 345 -24.34 -27.69 -26.67
C ALA A 345 -25.71 -28.36 -26.89
N ASP A 346 -25.74 -29.37 -27.76
CA ASP A 346 -26.99 -30.01 -28.20
C ASP A 346 -27.56 -30.92 -27.10
N GLY A 347 -26.70 -31.51 -26.28
CA GLY A 347 -27.00 -32.42 -25.19
C GLY A 347 -25.74 -32.84 -24.42
N ILE A 348 -25.90 -33.60 -23.34
CA ILE A 348 -24.82 -34.03 -22.45
C ILE A 348 -24.96 -35.50 -22.06
N VAL A 349 -23.83 -36.20 -21.96
CA VAL A 349 -23.72 -37.56 -21.41
C VAL A 349 -23.03 -37.45 -20.07
N VAL A 350 -23.71 -37.90 -19.01
CA VAL A 350 -23.15 -38.08 -17.66
C VAL A 350 -23.33 -39.54 -17.26
N GLU A 351 -22.25 -40.32 -17.23
CA GLU A 351 -22.30 -41.71 -16.76
C GLU A 351 -22.31 -41.75 -15.21
N ALA A 352 -23.44 -42.21 -14.64
CA ALA A 352 -23.58 -42.34 -13.18
C ALA A 352 -22.66 -43.43 -12.60
N LYS A 353 -22.13 -43.17 -11.40
CA LYS A 353 -21.25 -44.08 -10.65
C LYS A 353 -21.94 -45.44 -10.44
N VAL A 354 -21.42 -46.52 -11.04
CA VAL A 354 -21.81 -47.89 -10.67
C VAL A 354 -21.31 -48.13 -9.24
N THR A 355 -22.23 -48.17 -8.28
CA THR A 355 -21.93 -48.66 -6.94
C THR A 355 -21.81 -50.18 -7.01
N ALA A 356 -20.63 -50.71 -6.72
CA ALA A 356 -20.42 -52.16 -6.61
C ALA A 356 -21.26 -52.71 -5.44
N PRO A 357 -21.89 -53.90 -5.56
CA PRO A 357 -22.75 -54.43 -4.51
C PRO A 357 -21.92 -54.86 -3.29
N VAL A 358 -22.28 -54.35 -2.12
CA VAL A 358 -21.75 -54.79 -0.82
C VAL A 358 -22.26 -56.20 -0.54
N ALA A 359 -21.34 -57.13 -0.28
CA ALA A 359 -21.64 -58.50 0.11
C ALA A 359 -22.38 -58.55 1.48
N PRO A 360 -23.34 -59.48 1.68
CA PRO A 360 -24.14 -59.52 2.91
C PRO A 360 -23.32 -60.04 4.10
N PRO A 361 -23.56 -59.56 5.33
CA PRO A 361 -22.83 -59.99 6.51
C PRO A 361 -23.26 -61.41 6.94
N LYS A 362 -22.29 -62.22 7.35
CA LYS A 362 -22.50 -63.56 7.91
C LYS A 362 -23.20 -63.45 9.27
N LYS A 363 -24.31 -64.19 9.43
CA LYS A 363 -25.03 -64.38 10.69
C LYS A 363 -24.15 -65.08 11.74
N VAL A 364 -24.09 -64.54 12.95
CA VAL A 364 -23.72 -65.30 14.16
C VAL A 364 -24.78 -65.13 15.25
N GLY A 365 -25.40 -66.28 15.55
CA GLY A 365 -25.93 -66.78 16.82
C GLY A 365 -26.28 -65.84 17.98
N SER A 366 -27.56 -65.89 18.34
CA SER A 366 -28.19 -65.44 19.58
C SER A 366 -27.80 -66.23 20.85
N ARG A 367 -27.78 -65.56 22.01
CA ARG A 367 -28.38 -65.93 23.34
C ARG A 367 -27.83 -64.95 24.39
N GLY A 368 -28.61 -64.02 24.95
CA GLY A 368 -29.48 -64.14 26.14
C GLY A 368 -28.76 -63.51 27.36
N LYS A 369 -29.34 -62.84 28.36
CA LYS A 369 -30.72 -62.55 28.80
C LYS A 369 -30.63 -61.58 30.03
N PHE A 370 -31.65 -60.73 30.26
CA PHE A 370 -32.00 -59.94 31.48
C PHE A 370 -31.12 -58.71 31.86
N GLY A 371 -31.64 -57.55 32.32
CA GLY A 371 -33.01 -57.17 32.70
C GLY A 371 -33.18 -55.65 33.00
N SER A 372 -34.42 -55.16 32.82
CA SER A 372 -35.19 -54.22 33.66
C SER A 372 -34.65 -52.82 34.10
N ALA A 373 -35.33 -51.79 33.55
CA ALA A 373 -36.04 -50.68 34.24
C ALA A 373 -35.46 -49.24 34.37
N ARG A 374 -36.22 -48.33 33.72
CA ARG A 374 -36.75 -46.99 34.12
C ARG A 374 -35.87 -45.73 34.23
N LEU A 375 -36.31 -44.74 33.43
CA LEU A 375 -36.51 -43.29 33.63
C LEU A 375 -35.48 -42.45 34.41
N GLY A 376 -35.05 -41.35 33.77
CA GLY A 376 -35.00 -40.03 34.42
C GLY A 376 -33.76 -39.16 34.17
N SER A 377 -33.98 -38.09 33.40
CA SER A 377 -33.37 -36.74 33.47
C SER A 377 -31.86 -36.49 33.32
N SER A 378 -31.56 -35.55 32.41
CA SER A 378 -30.58 -34.44 32.46
C SER A 378 -29.09 -34.74 32.67
N GLY A 379 -28.26 -34.26 31.73
CA GLY A 379 -26.83 -34.03 31.96
C GLY A 379 -25.99 -34.08 30.69
N GLU A 380 -25.69 -32.90 30.16
CA GLU A 380 -24.43 -32.41 29.55
C GLU A 380 -23.51 -33.29 28.68
N GLY A 381 -22.90 -32.59 27.71
CA GLY A 381 -21.89 -33.11 26.80
C GLY A 381 -20.67 -33.70 27.51
N GLY A 382 -20.19 -34.80 26.93
CA GLY A 382 -19.01 -35.54 27.40
C GLY A 382 -18.50 -36.56 26.39
N ASP A 383 -19.36 -37.10 25.52
CA ASP A 383 -18.99 -38.25 24.66
C ASP A 383 -18.44 -37.90 23.27
N ASN A 384 -18.39 -36.63 22.86
CA ASN A 384 -17.82 -36.26 21.55
C ASN A 384 -16.29 -36.03 21.56
N LEU A 385 -15.68 -35.82 22.72
CA LEU A 385 -14.24 -35.52 22.82
C LEU A 385 -13.36 -36.77 22.75
N MET A 386 -13.85 -37.91 23.26
CA MET A 386 -13.12 -39.19 23.18
C MET A 386 -13.17 -39.79 21.78
N ALA A 387 -14.24 -39.55 21.02
CA ALA A 387 -14.32 -39.91 19.61
C ALA A 387 -13.34 -39.06 18.77
N ILE A 388 -13.33 -37.74 18.99
CA ILE A 388 -12.39 -36.83 18.32
C ILE A 388 -10.94 -37.17 18.72
N TYR A 389 -10.66 -37.50 19.98
CA TYR A 389 -9.32 -37.89 20.43
C TYR A 389 -8.85 -39.21 19.82
N ALA A 390 -9.74 -40.19 19.64
CA ALA A 390 -9.43 -41.44 18.95
C ALA A 390 -9.14 -41.21 17.46
N ASP A 391 -9.91 -40.34 16.79
CA ASP A 391 -9.65 -39.96 15.39
C ASP A 391 -8.32 -39.20 15.25
N LEU A 392 -7.98 -38.35 16.22
CA LEU A 392 -6.72 -37.59 16.24
C LEU A 392 -5.50 -38.50 16.46
N LEU A 393 -5.65 -39.55 17.28
CA LEU A 393 -4.63 -40.59 17.44
C LEU A 393 -4.44 -41.40 16.15
N ALA A 394 -5.51 -41.73 15.43
CA ALA A 394 -5.44 -42.44 14.16
C ALA A 394 -4.79 -41.58 13.06
N VAL A 395 -5.09 -40.28 13.00
CA VAL A 395 -4.44 -39.34 12.08
C VAL A 395 -2.96 -39.17 12.40
N LYS A 396 -2.60 -39.11 13.70
CA LYS A 396 -1.20 -39.06 14.11
C LYS A 396 -0.42 -40.30 13.67
N GLU A 397 -0.99 -41.50 13.84
CA GLU A 397 -0.35 -42.74 13.42
C GLU A 397 -0.14 -42.80 11.89
N GLN A 398 -1.07 -42.24 11.11
CA GLN A 398 -0.92 -42.09 9.65
C GLN A 398 0.17 -41.08 9.26
N VAL A 399 0.30 -39.98 10.00
CA VAL A 399 1.37 -38.98 9.78
C VAL A 399 2.73 -39.57 10.14
N ASP A 400 2.84 -40.30 11.25
CA ASP A 400 4.09 -40.94 11.68
C ASP A 400 4.54 -42.02 10.65
N ASP A 401 3.62 -42.81 10.09
CA ASP A 401 3.93 -43.76 9.00
C ASP A 401 4.36 -43.03 7.71
N LEU A 402 3.73 -41.90 7.39
CA LEU A 402 4.10 -41.07 6.23
C LEU A 402 5.50 -40.45 6.42
N THR A 403 5.82 -39.98 7.62
CA THR A 403 7.13 -39.43 7.99
C THR A 403 8.22 -40.50 7.92
N LEU A 404 7.96 -41.72 8.39
CA LEU A 404 8.91 -42.85 8.28
C LEU A 404 9.14 -43.24 6.80
N ARG A 405 8.09 -43.25 5.97
CA ARG A 405 8.22 -43.47 4.52
C ARG A 405 9.01 -42.35 3.85
N LEU A 406 8.77 -41.10 4.21
CA LEU A 406 9.53 -39.95 3.69
C LEU A 406 11.00 -39.99 4.10
N GLN A 407 11.31 -40.36 5.34
CA GLN A 407 12.69 -40.54 5.82
C GLN A 407 13.40 -41.71 5.12
N SER A 408 12.66 -42.79 4.83
CA SER A 408 13.15 -43.91 4.00
C SER A 408 13.42 -43.51 2.54
N ILE A 409 12.65 -42.56 1.98
CA ILE A 409 12.80 -42.09 0.60
C ILE A 409 13.92 -41.05 0.48
N LEU A 410 14.15 -40.25 1.53
CA LEU A 410 15.10 -39.12 1.51
C LEU A 410 16.54 -39.48 1.90
N GLY A 411 16.83 -40.74 2.26
CA GLY A 411 18.20 -41.24 2.42
C GLY A 411 19.09 -40.47 3.41
N ALA A 412 18.50 -39.74 4.37
CA ALA A 412 19.22 -38.92 5.32
C ALA A 412 19.41 -39.67 6.64
N SER A 413 20.65 -40.07 6.92
CA SER A 413 21.08 -40.51 8.25
C SER A 413 21.19 -39.30 9.18
N ALA A 414 20.67 -39.44 10.40
CA ALA A 414 20.71 -38.43 11.44
C ALA A 414 22.16 -38.17 11.94
N PRO A 415 22.47 -36.96 12.45
CA PRO A 415 23.78 -36.66 13.05
C PRO A 415 23.86 -37.22 14.48
N ALA A 416 25.04 -37.73 14.84
CA ALA A 416 25.40 -38.13 16.20
C ALA A 416 26.23 -37.03 16.89
N GLU A 417 25.98 -36.87 18.19
CA GLU A 417 26.72 -35.99 19.10
C GLU A 417 28.11 -36.55 19.47
N ASP A 418 29.04 -35.60 19.60
CA ASP A 418 30.17 -35.47 20.53
C ASP A 418 31.44 -36.36 20.50
N VAL A 419 32.53 -35.64 20.84
CA VAL A 419 33.75 -35.99 21.59
C VAL A 419 35.10 -36.12 20.83
N GLU A 420 35.95 -35.13 21.10
CA GLU A 420 37.43 -35.10 21.25
C GLU A 420 38.42 -35.42 20.10
N ALA A 421 39.14 -34.34 19.75
CA ALA A 421 40.60 -34.15 19.85
C ALA A 421 41.61 -34.86 18.90
N VAL A 422 42.67 -34.09 18.64
CA VAL A 422 44.08 -34.44 18.36
C VAL A 422 44.59 -34.31 16.90
N ALA A 423 45.30 -33.20 16.70
CA ALA A 423 46.63 -33.00 16.07
C ALA A 423 46.95 -33.31 14.58
N GLY A 424 47.87 -32.49 14.06
CA GLY A 424 48.79 -32.77 12.94
C GLY A 424 48.45 -31.97 11.67
N GLU A 425 49.02 -30.78 11.45
CA GLU A 425 50.33 -30.49 10.82
C GLU A 425 50.41 -30.72 9.30
N ASP A 426 51.11 -29.77 8.66
CA ASP A 426 51.67 -29.69 7.31
C ASP A 426 50.74 -29.29 6.13
N ALA A 427 50.79 -28.07 5.56
CA ALA A 427 51.86 -27.28 4.93
C ALA A 427 52.06 -27.53 3.41
N ALA A 428 51.48 -26.62 2.61
CA ALA A 428 52.07 -25.86 1.47
C ALA A 428 52.60 -26.60 0.20
N PRO A 429 52.93 -25.92 -0.93
CA PRO A 429 52.41 -24.68 -1.55
C PRO A 429 52.26 -24.73 -3.11
N ALA A 430 51.91 -23.57 -3.69
CA ALA A 430 52.18 -23.05 -5.05
C ALA A 430 51.16 -23.39 -6.18
N ALA A 431 50.80 -22.51 -7.10
CA ALA A 431 51.42 -21.26 -7.57
C ALA A 431 50.39 -20.24 -8.10
N GLU A 432 50.84 -18.98 -8.14
CA GLU A 432 50.18 -17.78 -8.67
C GLU A 432 49.93 -17.84 -10.20
N GLU A 433 48.83 -17.23 -10.64
CA GLU A 433 48.85 -16.40 -11.86
C GLU A 433 47.78 -15.30 -11.80
N VAL A 434 48.17 -14.10 -12.22
CA VAL A 434 47.46 -12.81 -12.11
C VAL A 434 46.75 -12.50 -13.43
N VAL A 435 45.42 -12.30 -13.45
CA VAL A 435 44.76 -11.48 -14.50
C VAL A 435 43.44 -10.81 -14.00
N VAL A 436 43.51 -9.48 -13.87
CA VAL A 436 42.55 -8.40 -14.23
C VAL A 436 41.03 -8.53 -13.94
N ALA A 437 40.56 -7.51 -13.23
CA ALA A 437 39.20 -7.14 -12.84
C ALA A 437 38.06 -7.34 -13.86
N SER A 438 36.96 -7.91 -13.37
CA SER A 438 35.61 -7.86 -13.95
C SER A 438 34.59 -7.76 -12.80
N ALA A 439 33.60 -6.89 -12.96
CA ALA A 439 32.60 -6.50 -11.98
C ALA A 439 31.90 -7.70 -11.31
N THR A 440 32.01 -7.81 -9.99
CA THR A 440 31.31 -8.83 -9.21
C THR A 440 29.83 -8.48 -9.08
N LYS A 441 29.00 -9.41 -9.57
CA LYS A 441 27.56 -9.52 -9.34
C LYS A 441 27.18 -9.21 -7.90
N ALA A 442 26.11 -8.43 -7.73
CA ALA A 442 25.45 -8.18 -6.46
C ALA A 442 25.16 -9.48 -5.70
N PRO A 443 25.36 -9.52 -4.37
CA PRO A 443 24.98 -10.68 -3.57
C PRO A 443 23.46 -10.86 -3.60
N LYS A 444 23.02 -12.12 -3.74
CA LYS A 444 21.60 -12.51 -3.65
C LYS A 444 21.02 -12.04 -2.31
N LEU A 445 19.89 -11.33 -2.40
CA LEU A 445 19.04 -10.98 -1.26
C LEU A 445 18.77 -12.21 -0.38
N ALA A 446 18.81 -12.03 0.94
CA ALA A 446 18.29 -13.00 1.87
C ALA A 446 16.78 -13.19 1.61
N ALA A 447 16.30 -14.43 1.66
CA ALA A 447 14.89 -14.74 1.47
C ALA A 447 14.03 -14.00 2.53
N PRO A 448 12.85 -13.48 2.15
CA PRO A 448 11.95 -12.85 3.12
C PRO A 448 11.56 -13.86 4.20
N VAL A 449 11.51 -13.37 5.44
CA VAL A 449 11.06 -14.11 6.63
C VAL A 449 9.71 -14.73 6.33
N LYS A 450 9.62 -16.06 6.45
CA LYS A 450 8.53 -16.89 5.90
C LYS A 450 7.24 -16.93 6.72
N ASP A 451 7.13 -16.14 7.78
CA ASP A 451 5.92 -16.08 8.59
C ASP A 451 5.41 -14.63 8.60
N GLY A 452 4.79 -14.23 7.48
CA GLY A 452 4.35 -12.87 7.21
C GLY A 452 2.85 -12.82 6.94
N TYR A 453 2.16 -12.07 7.78
CA TYR A 453 0.83 -11.51 7.55
C TYR A 453 0.61 -11.11 6.07
N GLU A 454 -0.35 -11.74 5.40
CA GLU A 454 -0.65 -11.57 3.96
C GLU A 454 -1.65 -10.44 3.64
N ALA A 455 -2.03 -9.61 4.62
CA ALA A 455 -2.96 -8.52 4.31
C ALA A 455 -2.21 -7.32 3.71
N PRO A 456 -2.82 -6.59 2.74
CA PRO A 456 -2.32 -5.28 2.34
C PRO A 456 -2.19 -4.37 3.58
N LEU A 457 -1.46 -3.26 3.46
CA LEU A 457 -1.46 -2.17 4.45
C LEU A 457 -2.87 -1.60 4.72
N VAL A 458 -3.91 -2.16 4.10
CA VAL A 458 -5.30 -1.73 4.11
C VAL A 458 -6.12 -2.59 5.11
N PHE A 459 -6.27 -2.02 6.31
CA PHE A 459 -7.41 -2.10 7.24
C PHE A 459 -7.89 -3.44 7.82
N ILE A 460 -7.91 -3.45 9.16
CA ILE A 460 -8.99 -4.05 9.94
C ILE A 460 -10.11 -3.00 10.05
N ASN A 461 -11.13 -3.10 9.21
CA ASN A 461 -12.40 -2.41 9.46
C ASN A 461 -13.06 -3.08 10.67
N THR A 462 -12.90 -2.52 11.88
CA THR A 462 -13.53 -3.08 13.10
C THR A 462 -14.97 -2.61 13.33
N GLY A 463 -15.69 -2.27 12.26
CA GLY A 463 -17.10 -1.91 12.33
C GLY A 463 -17.31 -0.41 12.58
N ALA A 464 -17.10 0.38 11.53
CA ALA A 464 -17.51 1.78 11.52
C ALA A 464 -19.00 1.89 11.93
N ILE A 465 -19.26 2.68 12.97
CA ILE A 465 -20.61 3.16 13.27
C ILE A 465 -20.93 4.24 12.24
N GLU A 466 -22.05 4.10 11.52
CA GLU A 466 -22.54 5.13 10.59
C GLU A 466 -22.57 6.51 11.25
N GLY A 467 -21.87 7.49 10.66
CA GLY A 467 -21.86 8.90 11.11
C GLY A 467 -20.71 9.34 12.02
N GLY A 468 -19.72 8.49 12.32
CA GLY A 468 -18.53 8.87 13.12
C GLY A 468 -17.48 9.69 12.34
N GLU A 469 -16.72 10.56 13.03
CA GLU A 469 -15.57 11.30 12.47
C GLU A 469 -14.51 10.31 11.96
N GLN A 470 -14.19 10.37 10.67
CA GLN A 470 -13.15 9.55 10.04
C GLN A 470 -11.80 10.28 10.00
N LEU A 471 -10.75 9.54 10.31
CA LEU A 471 -9.38 10.03 10.37
C LEU A 471 -8.64 9.59 9.11
N TYR A 472 -8.03 10.54 8.40
CA TYR A 472 -7.30 10.28 7.16
C TYR A 472 -5.85 10.75 7.26
N PRO A 473 -4.87 9.88 6.92
CA PRO A 473 -3.48 10.26 6.79
C PRO A 473 -3.20 10.76 5.36
N ASN A 474 -2.16 11.58 5.21
CA ASN A 474 -1.66 12.05 3.92
C ASN A 474 -0.78 11.00 3.24
N GLY A 475 -1.32 9.79 3.04
CA GLY A 475 -0.64 8.72 2.30
C GLY A 475 -1.61 7.78 1.61
N ILE A 476 -1.16 7.23 0.48
CA ILE A 476 -1.92 6.28 -0.34
C ILE A 476 -1.10 5.03 -0.63
N ASP A 477 -1.81 3.93 -0.82
CA ASP A 477 -1.26 2.68 -1.28
C ASP A 477 -0.71 2.85 -2.71
N GLY A 478 0.57 2.51 -2.89
CA GLY A 478 1.32 2.65 -4.13
C GLY A 478 0.93 1.67 -5.24
N VAL A 479 -0.06 0.81 -5.00
CA VAL A 479 -0.65 -0.09 -6.00
C VAL A 479 -2.10 0.31 -6.26
N THR A 480 -2.91 0.40 -5.20
CA THR A 480 -4.37 0.57 -5.34
C THR A 480 -4.83 2.02 -5.39
N GLY A 481 -3.97 2.99 -5.02
CA GLY A 481 -4.32 4.41 -4.92
C GLY A 481 -5.33 4.72 -3.80
N LYS A 482 -5.56 3.79 -2.88
CA LYS A 482 -6.47 3.98 -1.73
C LYS A 482 -5.73 4.63 -0.57
N PRO A 483 -6.41 5.37 0.33
CA PRO A 483 -5.78 5.85 1.55
C PRO A 483 -5.17 4.71 2.36
N LEU A 484 -3.98 4.92 2.91
CA LEU A 484 -3.24 3.88 3.66
C LEU A 484 -3.95 3.42 4.94
N LEU A 485 -4.75 4.30 5.54
CA LEU A 485 -5.57 3.98 6.69
C LEU A 485 -6.78 4.92 6.70
N GLN A 486 -7.95 4.41 7.04
CA GLN A 486 -9.08 5.18 7.53
C GLN A 486 -9.49 4.50 8.83
N ILE A 487 -9.60 5.28 9.88
CA ILE A 487 -9.97 4.74 11.17
C ILE A 487 -11.01 5.70 11.74
N ASP A 488 -12.12 5.15 12.23
CA ASP A 488 -13.12 5.95 12.91
C ASP A 488 -12.64 6.29 14.32
N ALA A 489 -13.12 7.40 14.86
CA ALA A 489 -12.74 7.88 16.19
C ALA A 489 -12.96 6.82 17.30
N SER A 490 -14.00 5.98 17.21
CA SER A 490 -14.28 4.96 18.24
C SER A 490 -13.24 3.83 18.24
N THR A 491 -12.83 3.38 17.06
CA THR A 491 -11.76 2.40 16.91
C THR A 491 -10.43 2.99 17.36
N ALA A 492 -10.11 4.21 16.94
CA ALA A 492 -8.89 4.88 17.37
C ALA A 492 -8.84 5.08 18.89
N SER A 493 -9.95 5.44 19.53
CA SER A 493 -10.05 5.52 21.00
C SER A 493 -9.78 4.17 21.68
N ARG A 494 -10.36 3.08 21.16
CA ARG A 494 -10.09 1.73 21.71
C ARG A 494 -8.62 1.34 21.58
N LEU A 495 -7.98 1.67 20.45
CA LEU A 495 -6.54 1.44 20.27
C LEU A 495 -5.70 2.29 21.24
N ALA A 496 -6.08 3.55 21.45
CA ALA A 496 -5.41 4.43 22.41
C ALA A 496 -5.51 3.90 23.86
N GLN A 497 -6.65 3.32 24.25
CA GLN A 497 -6.83 2.69 25.57
C GLN A 497 -6.04 1.38 25.72
N GLY A 498 -5.67 0.74 24.61
CA GLY A 498 -4.85 -0.47 24.59
C GLY A 498 -3.35 -0.22 24.75
N LEU A 499 -2.93 1.05 24.86
CA LEU A 499 -1.53 1.42 25.07
C LEU A 499 -1.10 1.02 26.48
N GLU A 500 0.07 0.38 26.58
CA GLU A 500 0.77 0.24 27.85
C GLU A 500 1.05 1.64 28.42
N PRO A 501 0.87 1.86 29.74
CA PRO A 501 1.22 3.12 30.36
C PRO A 501 2.67 3.50 30.04
N GLU A 502 2.89 4.73 29.60
CA GLU A 502 4.25 5.23 29.37
C GLU A 502 5.09 5.07 30.65
N PRO A 503 6.39 4.72 30.54
CA PRO A 503 7.25 4.63 31.70
C PRO A 503 7.22 5.94 32.49
N GLN A 504 7.25 5.85 33.82
CA GLN A 504 7.15 7.02 34.71
C GLN A 504 8.21 8.11 34.43
N GLU A 505 9.36 7.71 33.90
CA GLU A 505 10.40 8.62 33.42
C GLU A 505 9.91 9.54 32.28
N MET A 506 9.17 9.00 31.31
CA MET A 506 8.58 9.77 30.21
C MET A 506 7.47 10.69 30.70
N THR A 507 6.65 10.23 31.64
CA THR A 507 5.63 11.09 32.27
C THR A 507 6.26 12.29 32.98
N ASN A 508 7.36 12.08 33.71
CA ASN A 508 8.09 13.16 34.38
C ASN A 508 8.73 14.12 33.37
N LEU A 509 9.26 13.59 32.27
CA LEU A 509 9.81 14.38 31.17
C LEU A 509 8.76 15.31 30.56
N TYR A 510 7.56 14.81 30.27
CA TYR A 510 6.47 15.64 29.74
C TYR A 510 6.01 16.71 30.73
N LYS A 511 5.93 16.37 32.02
CA LYS A 511 5.61 17.33 33.10
C LYS A 511 6.63 18.45 33.19
N ASN A 512 7.93 18.12 33.22
CA ASN A 512 9.00 19.12 33.25
C ASN A 512 8.92 20.05 32.03
N LYS A 513 8.70 19.47 30.86
CA LYS A 513 8.54 20.23 29.62
C LYS A 513 7.35 21.18 29.66
N GLN A 514 6.22 20.78 30.24
CA GLN A 514 5.05 21.66 30.40
C GLN A 514 5.31 22.79 31.40
N ILE A 515 6.00 22.49 32.52
CA ILE A 515 6.41 23.50 33.50
C ILE A 515 7.33 24.53 32.84
N ASP A 516 8.35 24.08 32.11
CA ASP A 516 9.28 24.95 31.39
C ASP A 516 8.55 25.76 30.29
N ALA A 517 7.53 25.16 29.65
CA ALA A 517 6.70 25.87 28.69
C ALA A 517 5.92 27.04 29.27
N SER A 518 5.56 26.96 30.56
CA SER A 518 4.95 28.07 31.29
C SER A 518 5.98 29.12 31.79
N GLY A 519 7.26 28.75 31.89
CA GLY A 519 8.36 29.58 32.41
C GLY A 519 9.21 30.31 31.36
N GLY A 520 8.99 30.07 30.07
CA GLY A 520 9.59 30.83 28.96
C GLY A 520 11.07 30.56 28.68
N HIS A 521 11.67 29.50 29.23
CA HIS A 521 13.07 29.12 28.99
C HIS A 521 13.10 27.75 28.30
N PHE A 522 13.11 27.75 26.97
CA PHE A 522 13.26 26.53 26.16
C PHE A 522 14.69 26.37 25.65
N GLY A 523 15.14 25.13 25.52
CA GLY A 523 16.44 24.80 24.99
C GLY A 523 17.57 25.15 25.97
N THR A 524 18.40 26.14 25.66
CA THR A 524 19.60 26.42 26.47
C THR A 524 19.31 27.18 27.78
N VAL A 525 20.18 27.01 28.78
CA VAL A 525 20.15 27.79 30.02
C VAL A 525 20.31 29.30 29.78
N ALA A 526 19.83 30.11 30.72
CA ALA A 526 19.96 31.57 30.66
C ALA A 526 21.42 32.02 30.47
N GLY A 527 21.64 32.96 29.54
CA GLY A 527 22.95 33.49 29.21
C GLY A 527 23.73 32.70 28.15
N ILE A 528 23.12 31.67 27.55
CA ILE A 528 23.60 31.01 26.34
C ILE A 528 22.66 31.37 25.19
N GLU A 529 23.21 31.95 24.12
CA GLU A 529 22.43 32.28 22.94
C GLU A 529 22.31 31.05 22.02
N GLN A 530 21.13 30.42 22.01
CA GLN A 530 20.85 29.20 21.25
C GLN A 530 21.12 29.36 19.74
N THR A 531 20.92 30.56 19.18
CA THR A 531 21.11 30.82 17.74
C THR A 531 22.59 30.88 17.31
N ARG A 532 23.53 30.89 18.27
CA ARG A 532 24.98 30.98 18.06
C ARG A 532 25.65 29.65 18.35
N VAL A 533 26.15 28.98 17.31
CA VAL A 533 26.78 27.65 17.41
C VAL A 533 28.01 27.67 18.32
N GLU A 534 28.72 28.79 18.40
CA GLU A 534 29.85 28.97 19.31
C GLU A 534 29.46 28.93 20.81
N GLU A 535 28.23 29.30 21.15
CA GLU A 535 27.69 29.28 22.52
C GLU A 535 26.89 28.00 22.79
N ALA A 536 25.96 27.68 21.89
CA ALA A 536 25.08 26.50 21.95
C ALA A 536 25.85 25.19 21.75
N ARG A 537 26.98 25.24 21.03
CA ARG A 537 27.88 24.14 20.67
C ARG A 537 27.19 23.06 19.82
N TRP A 538 28.00 22.17 19.27
CA TRP A 538 27.56 21.14 18.34
C TRP A 538 28.36 19.85 18.55
N ALA A 539 27.72 18.70 18.41
CA ALA A 539 28.40 17.40 18.31
C ALA A 539 27.66 16.43 17.38
N VAL A 540 28.43 15.49 16.82
CA VAL A 540 27.86 14.32 16.13
C VAL A 540 27.71 13.16 17.11
N VAL A 541 26.57 12.49 17.06
CA VAL A 541 26.26 11.28 17.84
C VAL A 541 26.28 10.07 16.92
N VAL A 542 27.15 9.11 17.20
CA VAL A 542 27.32 7.87 16.40
C VAL A 542 27.12 6.64 17.26
N SER A 543 26.78 5.50 16.65
CA SER A 543 26.83 4.23 17.37
C SER A 543 28.29 3.88 17.69
N ALA A 544 28.57 3.44 18.92
CA ALA A 544 29.90 3.07 19.37
C ALA A 544 30.50 1.91 18.56
N VAL A 545 29.65 1.05 18.00
CA VAL A 545 30.05 -0.14 17.24
C VAL A 545 29.86 0.03 15.73
N ASP A 546 29.54 1.24 15.27
CA ASP A 546 29.49 1.56 13.84
C ASP A 546 30.89 1.69 13.26
N SER A 547 31.02 1.55 11.94
CA SER A 547 32.30 1.76 11.26
C SER A 547 32.81 3.18 11.50
N VAL A 548 34.11 3.30 11.83
CA VAL A 548 34.78 4.61 11.95
C VAL A 548 34.69 5.42 10.65
N ASP A 549 34.45 4.76 9.51
CA ASP A 549 34.35 5.42 8.21
C ASP A 549 33.17 6.41 8.14
N VAL A 550 32.14 6.24 8.97
CA VAL A 550 31.07 7.23 9.13
C VAL A 550 31.65 8.57 9.62
N ILE A 551 32.50 8.54 10.66
CA ILE A 551 33.18 9.74 11.18
C ILE A 551 34.15 10.28 10.13
N LYS A 552 34.90 9.41 9.44
CA LYS A 552 35.84 9.84 8.37
C LYS A 552 35.13 10.59 7.25
N SER A 553 34.01 10.07 6.77
CA SER A 553 33.21 10.72 5.72
C SER A 553 32.66 12.07 6.17
N LEU A 554 32.31 12.22 7.45
CA LEU A 554 31.79 13.47 8.01
C LEU A 554 32.87 14.46 8.47
N TRP A 555 34.14 14.07 8.41
CA TRP A 555 35.24 14.85 8.95
C TRP A 555 35.30 16.30 8.43
N PRO A 556 35.06 16.60 7.14
CA PRO A 556 35.03 17.97 6.65
C PRO A 556 34.02 18.85 7.42
N LEU A 557 32.83 18.33 7.68
CA LEU A 557 31.78 19.04 8.42
C LEU A 557 32.13 19.16 9.91
N ILE A 558 32.63 18.09 10.53
CA ILE A 558 33.06 18.10 11.94
C ILE A 558 34.14 19.18 12.14
N GLN A 559 35.15 19.23 11.27
CA GLN A 559 36.21 20.25 11.34
C GLN A 559 35.67 21.67 11.13
N HIS A 560 34.68 21.84 10.24
CA HIS A 560 34.03 23.13 10.03
C HIS A 560 33.28 23.61 11.28
N ARG A 561 32.50 22.72 11.93
CA ARG A 561 31.80 23.03 13.18
C ARG A 561 32.78 23.31 14.34
N MET A 562 33.89 22.58 14.41
CA MET A 562 34.97 22.85 15.37
C MET A 562 35.52 24.28 15.21
N LYS A 563 35.79 24.72 13.96
CA LYS A 563 36.23 26.10 13.70
C LYS A 563 35.20 27.13 14.15
N GLN A 564 33.92 26.91 13.85
CA GLN A 564 32.84 27.80 14.31
C GLN A 564 32.74 27.87 15.83
N MET A 565 32.98 26.76 16.54
CA MET A 565 33.07 26.72 17.99
C MET A 565 34.39 27.26 18.58
N GLY A 566 35.30 27.77 17.73
CA GLY A 566 36.57 28.35 18.17
C GLY A 566 37.65 27.34 18.57
N TYR A 567 37.55 26.08 18.13
CA TYR A 567 38.57 25.07 18.42
C TYR A 567 39.88 25.38 17.69
N THR A 568 41.00 25.26 18.40
CA THR A 568 42.35 25.41 17.83
C THR A 568 42.93 24.08 17.35
N LYS A 569 42.65 22.98 18.06
CA LYS A 569 43.05 21.63 17.64
C LYS A 569 42.00 21.06 16.68
N LEU A 570 42.38 20.94 15.41
CA LEU A 570 41.51 20.44 14.34
C LEU A 570 41.93 19.06 13.79
N ASP A 571 43.14 18.62 14.14
CA ASP A 571 43.74 17.40 13.61
C ASP A 571 43.53 16.22 14.57
N PHE A 572 42.66 15.29 14.18
CA PHE A 572 42.47 14.00 14.83
C PHE A 572 42.64 12.91 13.78
N ASN A 573 43.72 12.14 13.88
CA ASN A 573 44.08 11.14 12.89
C ASN A 573 43.22 9.87 13.00
N PHE A 574 43.15 9.11 11.91
CA PHE A 574 42.56 7.78 11.85
C PHE A 574 43.67 6.74 11.62
N GLN A 575 43.59 5.60 12.30
CA GLN A 575 44.59 4.53 12.27
C GLN A 575 43.92 3.20 11.90
N SER A 576 44.70 2.22 11.42
CA SER A 576 44.18 0.90 11.03
C SER A 576 43.53 0.13 12.19
N GLY A 577 43.90 0.41 13.44
CA GLY A 577 43.31 -0.19 14.64
C GLY A 577 41.95 0.39 15.05
N ASP A 578 41.50 1.48 14.44
CA ASP A 578 40.21 2.11 14.72
C ASP A 578 39.10 1.39 13.94
N THR A 579 38.75 0.17 14.35
CA THR A 579 37.73 -0.62 13.62
C THR A 579 36.32 -0.06 13.74
N ASP A 580 36.05 0.71 14.79
CA ASP A 580 34.75 1.27 15.10
C ASP A 580 34.87 2.67 15.73
N CYS A 581 33.76 3.41 15.72
CA CYS A 581 33.66 4.76 16.26
C CYS A 581 34.07 4.84 17.74
N GLY A 582 33.74 3.82 18.54
CA GLY A 582 34.04 3.75 19.97
C GLY A 582 35.54 3.66 20.26
N LYS A 583 36.26 2.79 19.55
CA LYS A 583 37.73 2.67 19.67
C LYS A 583 38.44 3.93 19.22
N TRP A 584 38.01 4.52 18.11
CA TRP A 584 38.57 5.79 17.62
C TRP A 584 38.40 6.90 18.66
N LEU A 585 37.19 7.07 19.20
CA LEU A 585 36.93 8.08 20.21
C LEU A 585 37.70 7.78 21.51
N GLY A 586 37.77 6.52 21.94
CA GLY A 586 38.53 6.09 23.11
C GLY A 586 40.00 6.51 23.04
N ARG A 587 40.64 6.36 21.88
CA ARG A 587 42.04 6.78 21.67
C ARG A 587 42.21 8.30 21.76
N HIS A 588 41.27 9.07 21.21
CA HIS A 588 41.33 10.54 21.24
C HIS A 588 40.82 11.17 22.54
N SER A 589 40.31 10.36 23.46
CA SER A 589 39.74 10.79 24.75
C SER A 589 40.49 10.24 25.97
N ASP A 590 41.70 9.70 25.80
CA ASP A 590 42.45 9.01 26.87
C ASP A 590 41.60 7.94 27.58
N GLY A 591 41.01 7.04 26.78
CA GLY A 591 40.11 5.99 27.27
C GLY A 591 38.84 6.56 27.91
N PHE A 592 38.25 7.60 27.32
CA PHE A 592 37.07 8.31 27.82
C PHE A 592 37.26 9.09 29.14
N LYS A 593 38.51 9.30 29.60
CA LYS A 593 38.78 10.17 30.76
C LYS A 593 38.64 11.65 30.43
N LYS A 594 39.02 12.04 29.20
CA LYS A 594 38.74 13.35 28.64
C LYS A 594 37.39 13.30 27.94
N THR A 595 36.48 14.17 28.36
CA THR A 595 35.13 14.25 27.78
C THR A 595 34.89 15.68 27.32
N LEU A 596 33.76 15.91 26.65
CA LEU A 596 33.37 17.28 26.35
C LEU A 596 33.24 18.09 27.64
N SER A 597 32.71 17.57 28.75
CA SER A 597 32.52 18.37 29.98
C SER A 597 33.81 18.93 30.62
N ASN A 598 34.97 18.27 30.43
CA ASN A 598 36.22 18.64 31.11
C ASN A 598 37.38 19.02 30.18
N ALA A 599 37.24 18.80 28.86
CA ALA A 599 38.31 18.98 27.89
C ALA A 599 37.80 19.51 26.53
N TRP A 600 36.82 20.43 26.56
CA TRP A 600 36.36 21.16 25.37
C TRP A 600 37.55 21.73 24.58
N GLY A 601 37.57 21.50 23.26
CA GLY A 601 38.67 21.93 22.39
C GLY A 601 39.85 20.95 22.30
N GLU A 602 40.02 20.02 23.25
CA GLU A 602 41.11 19.03 23.23
C GLU A 602 40.70 17.67 22.63
N VAL A 603 39.42 17.34 22.73
CA VAL A 603 38.78 16.12 22.19
C VAL A 603 37.83 16.47 21.04
N PRO A 604 37.58 15.56 20.07
CA PRO A 604 36.68 15.87 18.96
C PRO A 604 35.23 15.95 19.47
N PRO A 605 34.36 16.76 18.85
CA PRO A 605 32.94 16.88 19.23
C PRO A 605 32.13 15.69 18.72
N VAL A 606 32.50 14.49 19.18
CA VAL A 606 31.89 13.21 18.84
C VAL A 606 31.42 12.55 20.13
N LEU A 607 30.15 12.18 20.18
CA LEU A 607 29.56 11.42 21.26
C LEU A 607 29.16 10.04 20.74
N VAL A 608 29.38 9.00 21.53
CA VAL A 608 29.00 7.62 21.16
C VAL A 608 27.80 7.16 21.97
N ALA A 609 26.86 6.47 21.31
CA ALA A 609 25.80 5.70 21.95
C ALA A 609 26.18 4.21 21.97
N ARG A 610 26.05 3.55 23.12
CA ARG A 610 26.35 2.12 23.25
C ARG A 610 25.15 1.29 22.79
N PRO A 611 25.36 0.04 22.30
CA PRO A 611 24.25 -0.85 21.94
C PRO A 611 23.22 -0.98 23.07
N GLY A 612 21.95 -0.72 22.74
CA GLY A 612 20.83 -0.81 23.68
C GLY A 612 20.73 0.32 24.73
N GLU A 613 21.61 1.32 24.66
CA GLU A 613 21.61 2.44 25.61
C GLU A 613 20.43 3.41 25.33
N ARG A 614 19.56 3.60 26.33
CA ARG A 614 18.48 4.62 26.29
C ARG A 614 19.01 6.02 26.56
N VAL A 615 18.25 7.06 26.19
CA VAL A 615 18.67 8.46 26.33
C VAL A 615 19.02 8.82 27.76
N ASN A 616 18.22 8.40 28.75
CA ASN A 616 18.50 8.69 30.17
C ASN A 616 19.84 8.11 30.65
N ALA A 617 20.13 6.85 30.29
CA ALA A 617 21.40 6.22 30.61
C ALA A 617 22.58 6.89 29.87
N TRP A 618 22.37 7.27 28.61
CA TRP A 618 23.35 7.99 27.80
C TRP A 618 23.68 9.37 28.38
N LEU A 619 22.66 10.18 28.71
CA LEU A 619 22.80 11.49 29.34
C LEU A 619 23.52 11.38 30.69
N ALA A 620 23.12 10.43 31.53
CA ALA A 620 23.73 10.20 32.83
C ALA A 620 25.22 9.86 32.71
N ARG A 621 25.62 9.05 31.71
CA ARG A 621 27.02 8.74 31.42
C ARG A 621 27.83 9.97 31.00
N HIS A 622 27.18 10.97 30.38
CA HIS A 622 27.78 12.25 30.04
C HIS A 622 27.65 13.31 31.16
N GLY A 623 27.13 12.94 32.34
CA GLY A 623 27.05 13.81 33.51
C GLY A 623 25.93 14.86 33.46
N VAL A 624 24.93 14.64 32.61
CA VAL A 624 23.76 15.51 32.45
C VAL A 624 22.46 14.72 32.63
N ALA A 625 21.35 15.44 32.73
CA ALA A 625 20.00 14.88 32.77
C ALA A 625 19.11 15.71 31.84
N GLN A 626 17.90 15.25 31.61
CA GLN A 626 16.87 15.98 30.87
C GLN A 626 16.51 17.29 31.57
N GLY A 627 16.36 18.36 30.79
CA GLY A 627 16.06 19.73 31.26
C GLY A 627 16.74 20.79 30.38
N PRO A 628 16.71 22.08 30.79
CA PRO A 628 17.42 23.14 30.08
C PRO A 628 18.90 22.81 29.85
N VAL A 629 19.35 22.96 28.61
CA VAL A 629 20.67 22.52 28.15
C VAL A 629 21.74 23.53 28.54
N ASP A 630 22.70 23.11 29.36
CA ASP A 630 23.99 23.80 29.49
C ASP A 630 25.05 23.06 28.67
N PRO A 631 25.41 23.57 27.46
CA PRO A 631 26.40 22.94 26.59
C PRO A 631 27.77 22.74 27.24
N LYS A 632 28.07 23.47 28.32
CA LYS A 632 29.35 23.33 29.05
C LYS A 632 29.44 22.04 29.85
N ARG A 633 28.30 21.43 30.19
CA ARG A 633 28.25 20.19 30.97
C ARG A 633 28.53 18.91 30.17
N GLY A 634 28.81 19.02 28.88
CA GLY A 634 29.34 17.91 28.07
C GLY A 634 28.42 17.38 27.00
N VAL A 635 27.14 17.78 26.97
CA VAL A 635 26.23 17.52 25.85
C VAL A 635 25.82 18.86 25.25
N PRO A 636 26.26 19.18 24.01
CA PRO A 636 25.90 20.44 23.35
C PRO A 636 24.43 20.48 22.95
N PHE A 637 23.92 21.67 22.65
CA PHE A 637 22.52 21.84 22.24
C PHE A 637 22.22 21.25 20.85
N TYR A 638 23.11 21.46 19.88
CA TYR A 638 22.95 20.88 18.54
C TYR A 638 23.56 19.49 18.47
N LEU A 639 22.74 18.48 18.17
CA LEU A 639 23.15 17.08 18.09
C LEU A 639 22.81 16.49 16.71
N MET A 640 23.84 16.12 15.94
CA MET A 640 23.63 15.41 14.67
C MET A 640 23.80 13.90 14.87
N ILE A 641 22.71 13.12 14.80
CA ILE A 641 22.78 11.66 14.85
C ILE A 641 23.22 11.14 13.47
N ALA A 642 24.35 10.46 13.39
CA ALA A 642 24.86 9.81 12.19
C ALA A 642 24.89 8.29 12.39
N ALA A 643 23.73 7.64 12.24
CA ALA A 643 23.56 6.20 12.42
C ALA A 643 22.26 5.70 11.76
N ARG A 644 22.24 4.41 11.41
CA ARG A 644 21.01 3.72 10.99
C ARG A 644 19.91 3.84 12.07
N PRO A 645 18.62 3.96 11.68
CA PRO A 645 17.51 4.19 12.62
C PRO A 645 17.03 2.94 13.36
N GLY A 646 17.58 1.76 13.04
CA GLY A 646 17.26 0.51 13.69
C GLY A 646 18.15 -0.64 13.21
N PRO A 647 17.95 -1.85 13.78
CA PRO A 647 18.68 -3.04 13.37
C PRO A 647 18.23 -3.54 11.99
N LEU A 648 19.15 -4.07 11.19
CA LEU A 648 18.80 -4.81 9.95
C LEU A 648 18.38 -6.26 10.22
N ASN A 649 18.81 -6.82 11.35
CA ASN A 649 18.47 -8.15 11.84
C ASN A 649 18.71 -8.20 13.37
N ASP A 650 18.25 -9.26 14.04
CA ASP A 650 18.27 -9.34 15.52
C ASP A 650 19.68 -9.28 16.14
N ALA A 651 20.69 -9.72 15.39
CA ALA A 651 22.09 -9.70 15.81
C ALA A 651 22.75 -8.33 15.61
N ASP A 652 22.18 -7.46 14.77
CA ASP A 652 22.71 -6.14 14.49
C ASP A 652 22.67 -5.26 15.75
N LYS A 653 23.76 -4.53 15.99
CA LYS A 653 23.95 -3.61 17.12
C LYS A 653 24.43 -2.22 16.68
N ALA A 654 24.72 -2.02 15.39
CA ALA A 654 25.27 -0.79 14.86
C ALA A 654 24.16 0.17 14.39
N PHE A 655 23.38 0.68 15.34
CA PHE A 655 22.27 1.61 15.06
C PHE A 655 21.97 2.51 16.26
N ILE A 656 21.24 3.60 16.00
CA ILE A 656 20.63 4.46 17.04
C ILE A 656 19.13 4.54 16.74
N PRO A 657 18.25 3.99 17.60
CA PRO A 657 16.80 3.93 17.37
C PRO A 657 16.17 5.30 17.07
N LEU A 658 15.05 5.33 16.34
CA LEU A 658 14.23 6.53 16.17
C LEU A 658 13.76 7.11 17.52
N ASN A 659 13.38 6.25 18.48
CA ASN A 659 12.99 6.70 19.82
C ASN A 659 14.09 7.50 20.55
N PHE A 660 15.36 7.17 20.30
CA PHE A 660 16.48 7.93 20.86
C PHE A 660 16.49 9.37 20.36
N GLN A 661 16.11 9.59 19.10
CA GLN A 661 15.96 10.94 18.53
C GLN A 661 14.74 11.65 19.14
N TYR A 662 13.56 11.00 19.16
CA TYR A 662 12.33 11.60 19.71
C TYR A 662 12.46 12.03 21.18
N GLU A 663 13.19 11.26 21.98
CA GLU A 663 13.44 11.60 23.39
C GLU A 663 14.42 12.78 23.54
N LEU A 664 15.41 12.92 22.66
CA LEU A 664 16.36 14.04 22.69
C LEU A 664 15.75 15.33 22.13
N ASP A 665 14.93 15.23 21.10
CA ASP A 665 14.24 16.37 20.48
C ASP A 665 13.40 17.17 21.50
N ILE A 666 13.09 16.59 22.66
CA ILE A 666 12.37 17.28 23.72
C ILE A 666 13.10 18.53 24.26
N PHE A 667 14.44 18.53 24.32
CA PHE A 667 15.23 19.66 24.84
C PHE A 667 16.43 20.05 23.96
N TRP A 668 16.80 19.24 22.96
CA TRP A 668 17.94 19.47 22.09
C TRP A 668 17.49 19.76 20.65
N GLY A 669 18.31 20.51 19.91
CA GLY A 669 18.15 20.65 18.47
C GLY A 669 18.79 19.46 17.75
N VAL A 670 18.01 18.42 17.46
CA VAL A 670 18.51 17.18 16.87
C VAL A 670 18.27 17.15 15.36
N GLY A 671 19.28 16.69 14.62
CA GLY A 671 19.12 16.30 13.22
C GLY A 671 19.67 14.90 13.00
N ARG A 672 19.10 14.12 12.09
CA ARG A 672 19.62 12.80 11.71
C ARG A 672 20.18 12.82 10.30
N LEU A 673 21.38 12.30 10.14
CA LEU A 673 22.04 12.14 8.85
C LEU A 673 22.29 10.66 8.58
N ILE A 674 21.59 10.10 7.60
CA ILE A 674 21.74 8.71 7.17
C ILE A 674 21.56 8.60 5.67
N PHE A 675 22.57 8.07 5.00
CA PHE A 675 22.50 7.68 3.60
C PHE A 675 22.61 6.16 3.53
N SER A 676 21.59 5.51 2.96
CA SER A 676 21.49 4.06 2.93
C SER A 676 21.07 3.51 1.57
N ASP A 677 21.57 2.33 1.22
CA ASP A 677 21.11 1.57 0.06
C ASP A 677 19.83 0.76 0.33
N ALA A 678 19.37 -0.03 -0.64
CA ALA A 678 18.18 -0.85 -0.53
C ALA A 678 18.27 -1.93 0.58
N SER A 679 19.47 -2.29 1.02
CA SER A 679 19.71 -3.21 2.13
C SER A 679 19.80 -2.51 3.49
N GLY A 680 19.69 -1.19 3.52
CA GLY A 680 19.84 -0.37 4.73
C GLY A 680 21.29 -0.09 5.11
N GLN A 681 22.26 -0.48 4.30
CA GLN A 681 23.69 -0.27 4.58
C GLN A 681 24.15 1.14 4.20
N HIS A 682 25.15 1.66 4.92
CA HIS A 682 25.66 3.02 4.73
C HIS A 682 26.22 3.26 3.31
N ARG A 683 25.82 4.37 2.67
CA ARG A 683 26.47 4.91 1.47
C ARG A 683 27.48 5.98 1.87
N LEU A 684 28.70 5.57 2.23
CA LEU A 684 29.71 6.45 2.83
C LEU A 684 30.13 7.66 1.97
N ASP A 685 30.10 7.52 0.65
CA ASP A 685 30.39 8.62 -0.29
C ASP A 685 29.34 9.73 -0.25
N ASP A 686 28.09 9.39 0.06
CA ASP A 686 27.00 10.37 0.20
C ASP A 686 27.18 11.23 1.46
N TYR A 687 27.64 10.63 2.57
CA TYR A 687 27.99 11.37 3.80
C TYR A 687 29.07 12.41 3.52
N LYS A 688 30.12 11.99 2.80
CA LYS A 688 31.22 12.87 2.40
C LYS A 688 30.72 13.98 1.48
N SER A 689 29.93 13.63 0.47
CA SER A 689 29.35 14.58 -0.47
C SER A 689 28.48 15.63 0.23
N TYR A 690 27.64 15.22 1.18
CA TYR A 690 26.83 16.13 1.99
C TYR A 690 27.72 17.05 2.84
N ALA A 691 28.69 16.48 3.56
CA ALA A 691 29.59 17.24 4.43
C ALA A 691 30.36 18.31 3.64
N GLU A 692 30.98 17.94 2.51
CA GLU A 692 31.73 18.87 1.67
C GLU A 692 30.84 19.98 1.09
N ARG A 693 29.59 19.65 0.70
CA ARG A 693 28.65 20.63 0.16
C ARG A 693 28.15 21.63 1.21
N VAL A 694 27.81 21.17 2.40
CA VAL A 694 27.43 22.08 3.50
C VAL A 694 28.59 23.02 3.83
N VAL A 695 29.81 22.51 3.93
CA VAL A 695 31.00 23.34 4.20
C VAL A 695 31.25 24.33 3.08
N ALA A 696 31.17 23.90 1.81
CA ALA A 696 31.32 24.78 0.66
C ALA A 696 30.25 25.87 0.63
N TRP A 697 28.99 25.51 0.95
CA TRP A 697 27.87 26.43 1.02
C TRP A 697 28.02 27.49 2.12
N GLU A 698 28.45 27.08 3.32
CA GLU A 698 28.62 28.04 4.41
C GLU A 698 29.89 28.89 4.29
N SER A 699 30.88 28.44 3.52
CA SER A 699 32.17 29.15 3.35
C SER A 699 32.17 30.14 2.19
N ARG A 700 31.18 30.09 1.29
CA ARG A 700 31.16 30.93 0.09
C ARG A 700 30.61 32.33 0.40
N ALA A 701 31.21 33.34 -0.23
CA ALA A 701 30.77 34.73 -0.08
C ALA A 701 29.47 35.06 -0.86
N ASP A 702 29.15 34.27 -1.89
CA ASP A 702 27.99 34.49 -2.78
C ASP A 702 26.74 33.66 -2.42
N ALA A 703 26.70 32.99 -1.26
CA ALA A 703 25.64 32.03 -0.91
C ALA A 703 24.22 32.65 -1.02
N ALA A 704 24.02 33.80 -0.38
CA ALA A 704 22.72 34.48 -0.37
C ALA A 704 22.29 34.97 -1.76
N SER A 705 23.24 35.29 -2.65
CA SER A 705 22.91 35.74 -4.01
C SER A 705 22.51 34.60 -4.93
N ARG A 706 22.80 33.35 -4.57
CA ARG A 706 22.44 32.13 -5.32
C ARG A 706 21.08 31.56 -4.98
N LEU A 707 20.49 31.90 -3.83
CA LEU A 707 19.11 31.52 -3.49
C LEU A 707 18.12 32.61 -3.91
N SER A 708 16.94 32.19 -4.37
CA SER A 708 15.78 33.08 -4.42
C SER A 708 15.28 33.26 -2.99
N LYS A 709 15.09 34.50 -2.53
CA LYS A 709 14.45 34.81 -1.24
C LYS A 709 12.95 34.53 -1.36
N GLU A 710 12.64 33.26 -1.41
CA GLU A 710 11.35 32.74 -1.81
C GLU A 710 11.10 31.42 -1.08
N ILE A 711 9.84 31.25 -0.68
CA ILE A 711 9.28 29.97 -0.32
C ILE A 711 8.37 29.48 -1.44
N ALA A 712 8.64 28.27 -1.92
CA ALA A 712 7.78 27.60 -2.87
C ALA A 712 6.86 26.62 -2.15
N PHE A 713 5.56 26.80 -2.32
CA PHE A 713 4.53 25.89 -1.83
C PHE A 713 4.07 24.98 -2.95
N PHE A 714 4.09 23.67 -2.69
CA PHE A 714 3.62 22.64 -3.61
C PHE A 714 2.55 21.79 -2.89
N GLY A 715 1.30 21.93 -3.29
CA GLY A 715 0.17 21.29 -2.62
C GLY A 715 -0.71 20.52 -3.60
N THR A 716 -0.79 19.20 -3.49
CA THR A 716 -1.83 18.46 -4.23
C THR A 716 -3.18 18.71 -3.58
N ARG A 717 -4.23 18.68 -4.40
CA ARG A 717 -5.62 18.79 -3.97
C ARG A 717 -6.46 17.94 -4.90
N HIS A 718 -6.53 16.66 -4.60
CA HIS A 718 -7.25 15.66 -5.39
C HIS A 718 -8.75 15.76 -5.11
N GLU A 719 -9.58 15.52 -6.13
CA GLU A 719 -11.03 15.56 -5.95
C GLU A 719 -11.44 14.47 -4.95
N GLU A 720 -12.32 14.83 -4.01
CA GLU A 720 -12.91 13.92 -3.01
C GLU A 720 -11.93 13.14 -2.10
N ASP A 721 -10.65 13.49 -2.14
CA ASP A 721 -9.69 13.03 -1.16
C ASP A 721 -9.59 14.04 -0.01
N THR A 722 -10.19 13.67 1.11
CA THR A 722 -10.23 14.51 2.32
C THR A 722 -8.83 14.90 2.78
N SER A 723 -7.82 14.03 2.65
CA SER A 723 -6.47 14.33 3.13
C SER A 723 -5.82 15.47 2.34
N THR A 724 -5.83 15.40 1.01
CA THR A 724 -5.22 16.47 0.20
C THR A 724 -6.09 17.72 0.13
N ILE A 725 -7.42 17.60 0.19
CA ILE A 725 -8.32 18.76 0.35
C ILE A 725 -7.97 19.53 1.62
N ARG A 726 -7.87 18.85 2.76
CA ARG A 726 -7.55 19.51 4.03
C ARG A 726 -6.13 20.06 4.04
N SER A 727 -5.12 19.33 3.56
CA SER A 727 -3.77 19.89 3.51
C SER A 727 -3.63 21.06 2.53
N ALA A 728 -4.41 21.10 1.44
CA ALA A 728 -4.44 22.24 0.54
C ALA A 728 -5.12 23.45 1.19
N ASP A 729 -6.35 23.27 1.68
CA ASP A 729 -7.25 24.34 2.10
C ASP A 729 -6.96 24.83 3.54
N GLU A 730 -6.53 23.93 4.42
CA GLU A 730 -6.33 24.20 5.86
C GLU A 730 -4.85 24.34 6.25
N LEU A 731 -3.90 23.98 5.37
CA LEU A 731 -2.46 24.14 5.61
C LEU A 731 -1.76 25.03 4.57
N ILE A 732 -1.75 24.65 3.28
CA ILE A 732 -1.01 25.38 2.24
C ILE A 732 -1.55 26.78 2.02
N VAL A 733 -2.85 26.93 1.72
CA VAL A 733 -3.47 28.24 1.47
C VAL A 733 -3.24 29.19 2.66
N PRO A 734 -3.45 28.77 3.92
CA PRO A 734 -3.13 29.57 5.10
C PRO A 734 -1.67 30.01 5.21
N LEU A 735 -0.71 29.14 4.88
CA LEU A 735 0.71 29.47 4.92
C LEU A 735 1.08 30.48 3.82
N VAL A 736 0.51 30.33 2.63
CA VAL A 736 0.68 31.30 1.54
C VAL A 736 0.12 32.67 1.95
N ASP A 737 -1.08 32.71 2.53
CA ASP A 737 -1.68 33.96 3.01
C ASP A 737 -0.82 34.61 4.10
N TRP A 738 -0.33 33.82 5.05
CA TRP A 738 0.60 34.26 6.09
C TRP A 738 1.86 34.89 5.51
N THR A 739 2.47 34.27 4.48
CA THR A 739 3.67 34.84 3.83
C THR A 739 3.44 36.19 3.14
N LYS A 740 2.19 36.49 2.76
CA LYS A 740 1.83 37.75 2.07
C LYS A 740 1.35 38.84 3.01
N THR A 741 0.76 38.47 4.13
CA THR A 741 0.02 39.40 5.01
C THR A 741 0.78 39.72 6.28
N GLU A 742 1.59 38.79 6.79
CA GLU A 742 2.28 38.99 8.05
C GLU A 742 3.58 39.78 7.91
N LYS A 743 3.90 40.45 9.01
CA LYS A 743 5.03 41.37 9.11
C LYS A 743 6.38 40.67 8.89
N LEU A 744 6.60 39.50 9.51
CA LEU A 744 7.91 38.83 9.51
C LEU A 744 8.38 38.41 8.11
N PRO A 745 7.60 37.67 7.29
CA PRO A 745 8.03 37.30 5.94
C PRO A 745 8.27 38.52 5.04
N THR A 746 7.39 39.52 5.16
CA THR A 746 7.46 40.78 4.41
C THR A 746 8.72 41.58 4.75
N GLU A 747 9.04 41.74 6.04
CA GLU A 747 10.25 42.44 6.50
C GLU A 747 11.54 41.73 6.11
N LYS A 748 11.51 40.39 6.04
CA LYS A 748 12.64 39.58 5.56
C LYS A 748 12.75 39.53 4.03
N GLY A 749 11.76 40.11 3.32
CA GLY A 749 11.74 40.21 1.86
C GLY A 749 11.47 38.88 1.16
N PHE A 750 10.80 37.93 1.83
CA PHE A 750 10.44 36.64 1.24
C PHE A 750 9.24 36.77 0.32
N LYS A 751 9.35 36.19 -0.87
CA LYS A 751 8.23 35.97 -1.78
C LYS A 751 7.66 34.57 -1.61
N SER A 752 6.43 34.36 -2.08
CA SER A 752 5.80 33.04 -2.13
C SER A 752 5.44 32.67 -3.57
N THR A 753 5.79 31.46 -4.00
CA THR A 753 5.24 30.84 -5.21
C THR A 753 4.36 29.67 -4.81
N LEU A 754 3.25 29.49 -5.52
CA LEU A 754 2.25 28.47 -5.22
C LEU A 754 2.01 27.59 -6.44
N TYR A 755 2.17 26.28 -6.26
CA TYR A 755 1.71 25.22 -7.15
C TYR A 755 0.65 24.42 -6.40
N LEU A 756 -0.63 24.72 -6.64
CA LEU A 756 -1.76 24.11 -5.93
C LEU A 756 -2.65 23.33 -6.91
N SER A 757 -3.24 22.22 -6.42
CA SER A 757 -4.20 21.42 -7.20
C SER A 757 -3.61 21.02 -8.56
N GLU A 758 -4.27 21.34 -9.68
CA GLU A 758 -3.83 21.00 -11.04
C GLU A 758 -2.43 21.55 -11.41
N GLN A 759 -1.88 22.52 -10.66
CA GLN A 759 -0.54 23.03 -10.87
C GLN A 759 0.55 22.22 -10.16
N ALA A 760 0.18 21.40 -9.17
CA ALA A 760 1.10 20.57 -8.40
C ALA A 760 1.50 19.29 -9.18
N THR A 761 1.85 19.44 -10.45
CA THR A 761 2.28 18.34 -11.31
C THR A 761 3.75 18.00 -11.10
N ARG A 762 4.12 16.78 -11.48
CA ARG A 762 5.49 16.29 -11.49
C ARG A 762 6.38 17.18 -12.33
N SER A 763 5.92 17.58 -13.53
CA SER A 763 6.69 18.48 -14.40
C SER A 763 6.98 19.83 -13.73
N ASN A 764 6.05 20.39 -12.96
CA ASN A 764 6.28 21.63 -12.24
C ASN A 764 7.20 21.45 -11.02
N LEU A 765 7.12 20.31 -10.33
CA LEU A 765 8.07 19.97 -9.27
C LEU A 765 9.49 19.79 -9.83
N GLU A 766 9.65 19.11 -10.97
CA GLU A 766 10.93 18.96 -11.66
C GLU A 766 11.51 20.34 -12.04
N LYS A 767 10.70 21.23 -12.64
CA LYS A 767 11.13 22.61 -12.96
C LYS A 767 11.58 23.38 -11.73
N LEU A 768 10.87 23.23 -10.61
CA LEU A 768 11.22 23.86 -9.35
C LEU A 768 12.57 23.36 -8.84
N LEU A 769 12.78 22.05 -8.85
CA LEU A 769 14.02 21.39 -8.39
C LEU A 769 15.18 21.54 -9.37
N SER A 770 14.95 22.07 -10.57
CA SER A 770 15.99 22.40 -11.56
C SER A 770 16.09 23.91 -11.85
N ALA A 771 15.52 24.75 -11.00
CA ALA A 771 15.55 26.19 -11.20
C ALA A 771 17.01 26.70 -11.20
N SER A 772 17.33 27.63 -12.09
CA SER A 772 18.66 28.25 -12.12
C SER A 772 19.01 28.94 -10.80
N LYS A 773 17.98 29.45 -10.12
CA LYS A 773 18.03 29.98 -8.76
C LYS A 773 17.02 29.24 -7.89
N PRO A 774 17.44 28.30 -7.01
CA PRO A 774 16.50 27.54 -6.19
C PRO A 774 15.81 28.45 -5.17
N PRO A 775 14.55 28.16 -4.79
CA PRO A 775 13.94 28.81 -3.63
C PRO A 775 14.73 28.49 -2.36
N ALA A 776 14.81 29.45 -1.44
CA ALA A 776 15.43 29.23 -0.13
C ALA A 776 14.67 28.18 0.68
N LEU A 777 13.34 28.12 0.52
CA LEU A 777 12.47 27.17 1.20
C LEU A 777 11.56 26.46 0.20
N LEU A 778 11.42 25.14 0.35
CA LEU A 778 10.39 24.34 -0.31
C LEU A 778 9.47 23.75 0.76
N PHE A 779 8.16 23.95 0.61
CA PHE A 779 7.15 23.32 1.45
C PHE A 779 6.21 22.51 0.57
N THR A 780 6.22 21.19 0.72
CA THR A 780 5.29 20.30 0.03
C THR A 780 4.20 19.80 0.97
N ALA A 781 2.98 19.68 0.49
CA ALA A 781 1.89 18.96 1.14
C ALA A 781 1.18 18.08 0.12
N SER A 782 1.37 16.77 0.25
CA SER A 782 0.83 15.80 -0.72
C SER A 782 0.65 14.44 -0.05
N HIS A 783 0.14 13.46 -0.79
CA HIS A 783 0.24 12.08 -0.35
C HIS A 783 1.69 11.57 -0.44
N GLY A 784 2.08 10.79 0.56
CA GLY A 784 3.25 9.92 0.47
C GLY A 784 2.86 8.51 0.02
N ILE A 785 3.64 7.92 -0.85
CA ILE A 785 3.45 6.52 -1.28
C ILE A 785 3.76 5.57 -0.13
N GLY A 786 2.81 4.68 0.18
CA GLY A 786 3.05 3.50 0.99
C GLY A 786 2.97 2.22 0.18
N LEU A 787 4.01 1.38 0.29
CA LEU A 787 4.11 0.09 -0.39
C LEU A 787 4.01 -1.06 0.62
N PRO A 788 3.38 -2.19 0.26
CA PRO A 788 3.24 -3.33 1.15
C PRO A 788 4.59 -4.02 1.39
N LEU A 789 4.71 -4.74 2.51
CA LEU A 789 5.93 -5.46 2.90
C LEU A 789 6.45 -6.44 1.84
N SER A 790 5.53 -6.98 1.03
CA SER A 790 5.83 -7.89 -0.08
C SER A 790 6.39 -7.19 -1.33
N ASP A 791 6.44 -5.86 -1.38
CA ASP A 791 6.94 -5.11 -2.53
C ASP A 791 8.45 -4.82 -2.39
N ASP A 792 9.25 -5.38 -3.29
CA ASP A 792 10.71 -5.21 -3.32
C ASP A 792 11.15 -3.74 -3.47
N ARG A 793 10.25 -2.86 -3.93
CA ARG A 793 10.49 -1.42 -4.10
C ARG A 793 10.35 -0.64 -2.80
N LEU A 794 9.80 -1.23 -1.74
CA LEU A 794 9.44 -0.56 -0.50
C LEU A 794 10.54 0.34 0.04
N VAL A 795 11.75 -0.19 0.26
CA VAL A 795 12.86 0.58 0.87
C VAL A 795 13.29 1.77 0.01
N MET A 796 13.14 1.65 -1.30
CA MET A 796 13.58 2.69 -2.24
C MET A 796 12.52 3.76 -2.53
N HIS A 797 11.24 3.42 -2.39
CA HIS A 797 10.13 4.28 -2.86
C HIS A 797 9.14 4.73 -1.78
N GLN A 798 9.13 4.12 -0.59
CA GLN A 798 8.26 4.54 0.51
C GLN A 798 8.49 6.02 0.84
N GLY A 799 7.41 6.79 0.93
CA GLY A 799 7.44 8.23 1.20
C GLY A 799 7.68 9.12 -0.03
N SER A 800 7.68 8.55 -1.24
CA SER A 800 7.69 9.34 -2.49
C SER A 800 6.47 10.26 -2.58
N LEU A 801 6.63 11.46 -3.14
CA LEU A 801 5.57 12.47 -3.18
C LEU A 801 4.64 12.23 -4.37
N VAL A 802 3.37 12.03 -4.09
CA VAL A 802 2.32 11.94 -5.12
C VAL A 802 2.05 13.32 -5.69
N THR A 803 1.92 13.41 -7.00
CA THR A 803 1.67 14.67 -7.71
C THR A 803 0.23 14.74 -8.23
N ALA A 804 -0.17 15.90 -8.74
CA ALA A 804 -1.47 16.12 -9.35
C ALA A 804 -1.68 15.35 -10.67
N ASP A 805 -0.65 14.66 -11.17
CA ASP A 805 -0.76 13.73 -12.29
C ASP A 805 -1.55 12.48 -11.89
N PHE A 806 -1.56 12.12 -10.60
CA PHE A 806 -2.59 11.25 -10.07
C PHE A 806 -3.91 12.02 -10.02
N THR A 807 -4.99 11.44 -10.54
CA THR A 807 -6.31 12.08 -10.56
C THR A 807 -7.01 12.07 -9.19
N GLY A 808 -6.46 11.35 -8.20
CA GLY A 808 -7.10 11.08 -6.92
C GLY A 808 -7.86 9.76 -6.88
N PHE A 809 -7.98 9.06 -8.03
CA PHE A 809 -8.80 7.87 -8.16
C PHE A 809 -8.12 6.75 -8.95
N GLY A 810 -8.48 5.52 -8.64
CA GLY A 810 -7.99 4.31 -9.32
C GLY A 810 -6.56 3.94 -8.94
N SER A 811 -6.02 2.96 -9.68
CA SER A 811 -4.66 2.46 -9.44
C SER A 811 -3.62 3.52 -9.75
N ILE A 812 -2.63 3.64 -8.87
CA ILE A 812 -1.56 4.62 -9.03
C ILE A 812 -0.37 4.03 -9.80
N LYS A 813 0.26 4.84 -10.64
CA LYS A 813 1.35 4.45 -11.52
C LYS A 813 2.63 5.20 -11.17
N ARG A 814 3.79 4.69 -11.60
CA ARG A 814 5.10 5.23 -11.25
C ARG A 814 5.27 6.69 -11.67
N GLU A 815 4.70 7.08 -12.80
CA GLU A 815 4.72 8.45 -13.32
C GLU A 815 3.99 9.46 -12.43
N HIS A 816 3.07 9.01 -11.56
CA HIS A 816 2.26 9.87 -10.71
C HIS A 816 2.95 10.32 -9.41
N TRP A 817 4.18 9.87 -9.15
CA TRP A 817 4.91 10.28 -7.96
C TRP A 817 6.39 10.57 -8.24
N MET A 818 6.99 11.39 -7.38
CA MET A 818 8.40 11.77 -7.39
C MET A 818 9.15 11.00 -6.30
N ALA A 819 10.13 10.20 -6.70
CA ALA A 819 11.01 9.45 -5.82
C ALA A 819 12.45 9.98 -5.85
N GLY A 820 13.31 9.43 -5.00
CA GLY A 820 14.72 9.85 -4.91
C GLY A 820 15.48 9.68 -6.23
N GLU A 821 15.28 8.57 -6.95
CA GLU A 821 16.01 8.30 -8.20
C GLU A 821 15.60 9.22 -9.36
N ASP A 822 14.41 9.82 -9.31
CA ASP A 822 14.00 10.82 -10.30
C ASP A 822 14.91 12.04 -10.23
N LEU A 823 15.25 12.48 -9.00
CA LEU A 823 16.16 13.59 -8.77
C LEU A 823 17.61 13.26 -9.20
N ASP A 824 18.01 11.99 -9.18
CA ASP A 824 19.30 11.57 -9.72
C ASP A 824 19.35 11.65 -11.24
N GLY A 825 18.25 11.27 -11.90
CA GLY A 825 18.10 11.31 -13.35
C GLY A 825 18.02 12.73 -13.93
N MET A 826 17.75 13.74 -13.10
CA MET A 826 17.67 15.14 -13.51
C MET A 826 19.06 15.75 -13.74
N ALA A 827 19.44 15.92 -15.00
CA ALA A 827 20.72 16.54 -15.39
C ALA A 827 20.91 17.98 -14.87
N GLY A 828 19.82 18.71 -14.63
CA GLY A 828 19.82 20.10 -14.14
C GLY A 828 19.38 20.26 -12.69
N ALA A 829 19.33 19.20 -11.88
CA ALA A 829 18.91 19.30 -10.48
C ALA A 829 19.76 20.34 -9.71
N ASN A 830 19.08 21.34 -9.14
CA ASN A 830 19.69 22.42 -8.39
C ASN A 830 18.84 22.73 -7.16
N VAL A 831 19.26 22.18 -6.03
CA VAL A 831 18.65 22.40 -4.71
C VAL A 831 19.67 22.91 -3.69
N GLU A 832 20.80 23.42 -4.19
CA GLU A 832 21.93 23.86 -3.36
C GLU A 832 21.51 25.00 -2.43
N GLY A 833 21.68 24.83 -1.11
CA GLY A 833 21.36 25.84 -0.12
C GLY A 833 19.90 25.88 0.36
N MET A 834 19.01 25.10 -0.26
CA MET A 834 17.60 25.01 0.10
C MET A 834 17.40 24.27 1.45
N ILE A 835 16.36 24.64 2.19
CA ILE A 835 15.77 23.78 3.23
C ILE A 835 14.37 23.35 2.77
N ALA A 836 14.09 22.05 2.81
CA ALA A 836 12.82 21.49 2.36
C ALA A 836 11.98 20.96 3.53
N PHE A 837 10.67 21.13 3.45
CA PHE A 837 9.66 20.57 4.34
C PHE A 837 8.74 19.67 3.52
N LEU A 838 8.72 18.38 3.84
CA LEU A 838 7.93 17.37 3.15
C LEU A 838 6.77 16.89 4.02
N PHE A 839 5.58 17.49 3.85
CA PHE A 839 4.35 17.04 4.50
C PHE A 839 3.70 15.92 3.66
N ALA A 840 4.06 14.68 3.99
CA ALA A 840 3.55 13.45 3.37
C ALA A 840 3.82 12.26 4.30
N CYS A 841 2.99 11.21 4.24
CA CYS A 841 3.27 9.95 4.94
C CYS A 841 4.63 9.40 4.52
N TYR A 842 5.42 8.96 5.50
CA TYR A 842 6.76 8.41 5.32
C TYR A 842 7.76 9.36 4.62
N GLY A 843 7.45 10.64 4.47
CA GLY A 843 8.27 11.59 3.71
C GLY A 843 9.70 11.77 4.26
N ALA A 844 9.94 11.42 5.52
CA ALA A 844 11.27 11.32 6.12
C ALA A 844 11.72 9.87 6.36
N GLY A 845 10.84 8.94 6.74
CA GLY A 845 11.23 7.55 7.02
C GLY A 845 10.08 6.61 7.40
N CYS A 846 10.41 5.35 7.64
CA CYS A 846 9.45 4.29 7.98
C CYS A 846 10.00 3.42 9.13
N PRO A 847 9.23 3.21 10.22
CA PRO A 847 9.59 2.25 11.25
C PRO A 847 9.33 0.81 10.78
N GLN A 848 9.92 -0.18 11.46
CA GLN A 848 9.66 -1.59 11.16
C GLN A 848 8.24 -2.02 11.55
N LYS A 849 7.74 -1.45 12.65
CA LYS A 849 6.47 -1.81 13.27
C LYS A 849 5.50 -0.64 13.19
N ASP A 850 4.25 -0.95 12.86
CA ASP A 850 3.16 0.02 12.79
C ASP A 850 2.92 0.66 14.17
N GLU A 851 2.86 1.98 14.23
CA GLU A 851 2.64 2.72 15.48
C GLU A 851 1.17 3.07 15.77
N PHE A 852 0.28 2.83 14.80
CA PHE A 852 -1.13 3.17 14.81
C PHE A 852 -2.06 1.95 14.77
N LEU A 853 -1.56 0.76 14.45
CA LEU A 853 -2.35 -0.48 14.39
C LEU A 853 -1.81 -1.54 15.33
N PHE A 854 -2.73 -2.37 15.84
CA PHE A 854 -2.45 -3.54 16.65
C PHE A 854 -3.23 -4.72 16.09
N ASP A 855 -2.61 -5.90 16.07
CA ASP A 855 -3.27 -7.14 15.68
C ASP A 855 -4.20 -7.67 16.81
N ALA A 856 -4.88 -8.80 16.55
CA ALA A 856 -5.77 -9.43 17.53
C ALA A 856 -5.08 -9.82 18.85
N ASN A 857 -3.75 -9.93 18.86
CA ASN A 857 -2.92 -10.25 20.02
C ASN A 857 -2.29 -8.99 20.66
N LYS A 858 -2.76 -7.79 20.28
CA LYS A 858 -2.22 -6.49 20.71
C LYS A 858 -0.75 -6.28 20.32
N GLN A 859 -0.25 -6.97 19.30
CA GLN A 859 1.09 -6.76 18.77
C GLN A 859 1.05 -5.77 17.60
N ARG A 860 2.13 -5.00 17.43
CA ARG A 860 2.25 -4.07 16.29
C ARG A 860 2.59 -4.84 15.01
N PRO A 861 1.80 -4.71 13.92
CA PRO A 861 2.12 -5.29 12.62
C PRO A 861 3.49 -4.87 12.09
N THR A 862 4.15 -5.74 11.33
CA THR A 862 5.39 -5.40 10.58
C THR A 862 5.02 -4.71 9.28
N ILE A 863 5.56 -3.51 9.04
CA ILE A 863 5.27 -2.68 7.85
C ILE A 863 6.51 -2.39 6.99
N ALA A 864 7.71 -2.75 7.49
CA ALA A 864 8.97 -2.66 6.77
C ALA A 864 9.91 -3.79 7.20
N PRO A 865 10.87 -4.19 6.35
CA PRO A 865 11.83 -5.24 6.71
C PRO A 865 12.73 -4.84 7.89
N PHE A 866 13.07 -3.56 7.97
CA PHE A 866 13.85 -2.91 9.04
C PHE A 866 13.48 -1.42 9.08
N PRO A 867 13.79 -0.66 10.14
CA PRO A 867 13.57 0.79 10.14
C PRO A 867 14.50 1.49 9.15
N PHE A 868 14.02 2.45 8.37
CA PHE A 868 14.83 3.21 7.41
C PHE A 868 14.36 4.66 7.24
N MET A 869 15.23 5.52 6.69
CA MET A 869 14.85 6.87 6.25
C MET A 869 14.54 6.85 4.75
N ALA A 870 13.56 7.62 4.30
CA ALA A 870 13.11 7.65 2.91
C ALA A 870 14.23 8.12 1.96
N GLN A 871 14.21 7.65 0.71
CA GLN A 871 15.27 7.96 -0.25
C GLN A 871 15.17 9.38 -0.82
N LEU A 872 13.97 9.92 -1.01
CA LEU A 872 13.80 11.28 -1.54
C LEU A 872 14.52 12.36 -0.70
N PRO A 873 14.35 12.47 0.63
CA PRO A 873 15.09 13.44 1.43
C PRO A 873 16.60 13.18 1.41
N GLN A 874 17.04 11.92 1.38
CA GLN A 874 18.46 11.59 1.21
C GLN A 874 19.02 12.17 -0.10
N ARG A 875 18.31 12.03 -1.22
CA ARG A 875 18.76 12.59 -2.50
C ARG A 875 18.71 14.11 -2.53
N LEU A 876 17.75 14.75 -1.87
CA LEU A 876 17.76 16.21 -1.70
C LEU A 876 19.03 16.68 -0.99
N LEU A 877 19.40 16.04 0.12
CA LEU A 877 20.62 16.35 0.87
C LEU A 877 21.89 16.13 0.03
N THR A 878 22.01 15.00 -0.65
CA THR A 878 23.19 14.74 -1.51
C THR A 878 23.24 15.63 -2.74
N LYS A 879 22.12 16.22 -3.17
CA LYS A 879 22.01 17.22 -4.25
C LYS A 879 22.21 18.67 -3.77
N GLY A 880 22.43 18.89 -2.48
CA GLY A 880 22.88 20.17 -1.91
C GLY A 880 21.86 20.90 -1.04
N ALA A 881 20.68 20.31 -0.78
CA ALA A 881 19.80 20.83 0.26
C ALA A 881 20.51 20.76 1.61
N LEU A 882 20.38 21.80 2.44
CA LEU A 882 21.06 21.88 3.73
C LEU A 882 20.42 20.96 4.77
N ALA A 883 19.09 20.93 4.77
CA ALA A 883 18.29 20.09 5.65
C ALA A 883 16.93 19.78 5.01
N VAL A 884 16.33 18.67 5.45
CA VAL A 884 14.97 18.26 5.08
C VAL A 884 14.19 17.90 6.33
N LEU A 885 13.02 18.51 6.52
CA LEU A 885 12.07 18.17 7.57
C LEU A 885 10.93 17.34 6.98
N GLY A 886 10.51 16.28 7.65
CA GLY A 886 9.38 15.47 7.20
C GLY A 886 8.91 14.48 8.26
N HIS A 887 7.99 13.59 7.89
CA HIS A 887 7.42 12.61 8.81
C HIS A 887 8.07 11.23 8.68
N VAL A 888 8.42 10.65 9.82
CA VAL A 888 8.64 9.23 9.95
C VAL A 888 7.28 8.59 10.24
N GLU A 889 6.87 7.56 9.50
CA GLU A 889 5.51 6.97 9.59
C GLU A 889 4.42 7.85 8.92
N ARG A 890 3.13 7.53 9.13
CA ARG A 890 2.00 8.31 8.59
C ARG A 890 1.94 9.74 9.13
N ALA A 891 1.71 10.69 8.23
CA ALA A 891 1.42 12.10 8.50
C ALA A 891 -0.08 12.32 8.56
N TRP A 892 -0.56 12.98 9.62
CA TRP A 892 -1.99 13.20 9.87
C TRP A 892 -2.34 14.68 9.82
N THR A 893 -3.63 14.97 9.70
CA THR A 893 -4.14 16.35 9.68
C THR A 893 -4.07 17.04 11.06
N TYR A 894 -3.76 16.30 12.14
CA TYR A 894 -3.66 16.83 13.50
C TYR A 894 -2.42 17.67 13.79
N SER A 895 -1.46 17.70 12.87
CA SER A 895 -0.37 18.67 12.89
C SER A 895 -0.88 20.10 12.69
N PHE A 896 -2.00 20.29 11.99
CA PHE A 896 -2.61 21.59 11.72
C PHE A 896 -4.11 21.66 12.10
N SER A 897 -4.62 20.67 12.83
CA SER A 897 -5.94 20.68 13.45
C SER A 897 -5.80 20.79 14.96
N GLY A 898 -6.67 21.57 15.61
CA GLY A 898 -6.73 21.59 17.07
C GLY A 898 -7.29 20.29 17.62
N THR A 899 -6.90 19.93 18.84
CA THR A 899 -7.44 18.75 19.55
C THR A 899 -8.77 19.08 20.22
N GLU A 900 -9.02 20.36 20.50
CA GLU A 900 -10.23 20.88 21.12
C GLU A 900 -11.42 20.85 20.14
N ALA A 901 -12.63 20.76 20.69
CA ALA A 901 -13.85 20.78 19.88
C ALA A 901 -14.01 22.13 19.17
N GLY A 902 -14.18 22.10 17.84
CA GLY A 902 -14.43 23.30 17.02
C GLY A 902 -13.17 23.98 16.46
N THR A 903 -11.96 23.55 16.84
CA THR A 903 -10.70 24.06 16.28
C THR A 903 -10.25 23.24 15.06
N THR A 904 -10.76 23.60 13.88
CA THR A 904 -10.46 22.88 12.63
C THR A 904 -9.19 23.34 11.91
N ARG A 905 -8.58 24.47 12.31
CA ARG A 905 -7.40 25.04 11.64
C ARG A 905 -6.42 25.70 12.63
N GLN A 906 -5.20 25.18 12.72
CA GLN A 906 -4.13 25.67 13.59
C GLN A 906 -2.74 25.50 12.92
N VAL A 907 -2.39 26.41 12.01
CA VAL A 907 -1.14 26.38 11.23
C VAL A 907 0.05 27.09 11.90
N GLN A 908 -0.16 27.69 13.07
CA GLN A 908 0.85 28.47 13.80
C GLN A 908 2.17 27.71 14.05
N PRO A 909 2.17 26.40 14.36
CA PRO A 909 3.43 25.66 14.52
C PRO A 909 4.30 25.70 13.26
N PHE A 910 3.68 25.52 12.08
CA PHE A 910 4.37 25.62 10.79
C PHE A 910 4.82 27.04 10.49
N GLN A 911 3.99 28.05 10.80
CA GLN A 911 4.34 29.46 10.64
C GLN A 911 5.58 29.83 11.49
N ASP A 912 5.67 29.33 12.72
CA ASP A 912 6.81 29.58 13.60
C ASP A 912 8.09 28.96 13.06
N VAL A 913 8.06 27.67 12.67
CA VAL A 913 9.22 26.99 12.08
C VAL A 913 9.70 27.72 10.83
N LEU A 914 8.80 28.02 9.88
CA LEU A 914 9.13 28.77 8.67
C LEU A 914 9.64 30.17 9.00
N GLY A 915 9.03 30.85 9.96
CA GLY A 915 9.43 32.19 10.40
C GLY A 915 10.83 32.22 11.01
N ARG A 916 11.19 31.23 11.84
CA ARG A 916 12.53 31.08 12.42
C ARG A 916 13.58 30.79 11.36
N LEU A 917 13.29 29.92 10.40
CA LEU A 917 14.17 29.70 9.24
C LEU A 917 14.34 31.00 8.43
N MET A 918 13.26 31.74 8.18
CA MET A 918 13.28 33.05 7.51
C MET A 918 14.01 34.15 8.32
N GLN A 919 14.29 33.92 9.60
CA GLN A 919 15.15 34.80 10.40
C GLN A 919 16.63 34.43 10.33
N GLY A 920 16.97 33.33 9.65
CA GLY A 920 18.33 32.80 9.60
C GLY A 920 18.73 32.01 10.86
N ARG A 921 17.75 31.51 11.63
CA ARG A 921 18.01 30.64 12.77
C ARG A 921 18.43 29.24 12.32
N PRO A 922 19.25 28.52 13.11
CA PRO A 922 19.60 27.12 12.84
C PRO A 922 18.36 26.23 12.67
N ALA A 923 18.45 25.23 11.79
CA ALA A 923 17.33 24.32 11.53
C ALA A 923 16.86 23.54 12.78
N GLY A 924 17.79 23.15 13.66
CA GLY A 924 17.46 22.51 14.93
C GLY A 924 16.75 23.44 15.93
N ASP A 925 17.07 24.74 15.93
CA ASP A 925 16.34 25.74 16.74
C ASP A 925 14.92 25.98 16.20
N ALA A 926 14.80 25.97 14.86
CA ALA A 926 13.53 26.24 14.20
C ALA A 926 12.49 25.14 14.44
N THR A 927 12.91 23.90 14.72
CA THR A 927 12.02 22.73 14.89
C THR A 927 11.57 22.50 16.33
N ASP A 928 12.13 23.22 17.30
CA ASP A 928 11.88 23.04 18.74
C ASP A 928 10.38 23.17 19.13
N GLN A 929 9.60 23.98 18.42
CA GLN A 929 8.16 24.13 18.71
C GLN A 929 7.34 22.86 18.43
N PHE A 930 7.68 22.06 17.42
CA PHE A 930 6.99 20.78 17.20
C PHE A 930 7.20 19.84 18.38
N ASN A 931 8.40 19.88 18.96
CA ASN A 931 8.75 19.08 20.13
C ASN A 931 7.94 19.52 21.36
N VAL A 932 7.69 20.84 21.53
CA VAL A 932 6.80 21.40 22.57
C VAL A 932 5.39 20.81 22.48
N ILE A 933 4.83 20.82 21.29
CA ILE A 933 3.48 20.32 21.03
C ILE A 933 3.37 18.82 21.34
N GLN A 934 4.38 18.03 20.96
CA GLN A 934 4.44 16.61 21.31
C GLN A 934 4.34 16.39 22.82
N GLY A 935 5.17 17.09 23.61
CA GLY A 935 5.19 16.86 25.06
C GLY A 935 3.91 17.31 25.76
N ALA A 936 3.33 18.44 25.34
CA ALA A 936 2.04 18.91 25.84
C ALA A 936 0.92 17.88 25.56
N ARG A 937 0.81 17.42 24.31
CA ARG A 937 -0.20 16.42 23.90
C ARG A 937 0.01 15.07 24.59
N SER A 938 1.26 14.67 24.82
CA SER A 938 1.60 13.43 25.53
C SER A 938 1.14 13.46 26.99
N MET A 939 1.26 14.61 27.66
CA MET A 939 0.81 14.75 29.04
C MET A 939 -0.71 14.65 29.14
N THR A 940 -1.44 15.42 28.33
CA THR A 940 -2.91 15.38 28.31
C THR A 940 -3.43 13.99 27.99
N LEU A 941 -2.84 13.30 27.00
CA LEU A 941 -3.22 11.91 26.70
C LEU A 941 -2.99 10.98 27.91
N THR A 942 -1.87 11.15 28.63
CA THR A 942 -1.56 10.33 29.81
C THR A 942 -2.56 10.59 30.94
N GLU A 943 -2.94 11.84 31.19
CA GLU A 943 -3.93 12.22 32.20
C GLU A 943 -5.31 11.63 31.89
N GLU A 944 -5.74 11.67 30.62
CA GLU A 944 -7.00 11.06 30.19
C GLU A 944 -6.98 9.53 30.37
N LEU A 945 -5.90 8.86 29.97
CA LEU A 945 -5.74 7.41 30.16
C LEU A 945 -5.70 7.01 31.64
N GLU A 946 -5.06 7.82 32.49
CA GLU A 946 -5.05 7.64 33.94
C GLU A 946 -6.46 7.82 34.53
N ALA A 947 -7.19 8.87 34.12
CA ALA A 947 -8.57 9.10 34.55
C ALA A 947 -9.50 7.92 34.17
N ILE A 948 -9.35 7.37 32.95
CA ILE A 948 -10.06 6.18 32.50
C ILE A 948 -9.73 4.97 33.38
N THR A 949 -8.46 4.80 33.75
CA THR A 949 -8.02 3.74 34.67
C THR A 949 -8.69 3.85 36.05
N TYR A 950 -8.97 5.08 36.51
CA TYR A 950 -9.70 5.35 37.76
C TYR A 950 -11.23 5.50 37.59
N GLY A 951 -11.79 5.07 36.45
CA GLY A 951 -13.24 4.93 36.25
C GLY A 951 -13.92 6.09 35.54
N ALA A 952 -13.17 7.02 34.92
CA ALA A 952 -13.75 8.00 34.01
C ALA A 952 -14.26 7.33 32.72
N THR A 953 -15.38 7.83 32.18
CA THR A 953 -15.89 7.36 30.90
C THR A 953 -15.07 7.96 29.76
N PRO A 954 -14.48 7.16 28.86
CA PRO A 954 -13.70 7.68 27.75
C PRO A 954 -14.58 8.44 26.75
N ASP A 955 -14.18 9.66 26.37
CA ASP A 955 -14.69 10.36 25.18
C ASP A 955 -13.92 9.84 23.96
N PRO A 956 -14.56 9.10 23.03
CA PRO A 956 -13.85 8.52 21.90
C PRO A 956 -13.23 9.54 20.97
N THR A 957 -13.88 10.68 20.75
CA THR A 957 -13.40 11.74 19.87
C THR A 957 -12.21 12.46 20.48
N LEU A 958 -12.28 12.81 21.76
CA LEU A 958 -11.16 13.46 22.45
C LEU A 958 -9.92 12.55 22.46
N LEU A 959 -10.11 11.29 22.88
CA LEU A 959 -8.99 10.36 23.04
C LEU A 959 -8.34 10.00 21.70
N SER A 960 -9.13 9.80 20.65
CA SER A 960 -8.59 9.55 19.30
C SER A 960 -7.78 10.73 18.79
N ARG A 961 -8.30 11.96 18.98
CA ARG A 961 -7.60 13.18 18.56
C ARG A 961 -6.30 13.37 19.31
N LEU A 962 -6.29 13.24 20.64
CA LEU A 962 -5.08 13.38 21.45
C LEU A 962 -4.01 12.34 21.04
N TRP A 963 -4.42 11.09 20.83
CA TRP A 963 -3.51 10.02 20.43
C TRP A 963 -2.90 10.27 19.03
N MET A 964 -3.73 10.58 18.03
CA MET A 964 -3.24 10.95 16.69
C MET A 964 -2.32 12.15 16.75
N ALA A 965 -2.78 13.23 17.39
CA ALA A 965 -2.07 14.50 17.49
C ALA A 965 -0.71 14.39 18.18
N ARG A 966 -0.60 13.52 19.18
CA ARG A 966 0.66 13.23 19.90
C ARG A 966 1.65 12.48 19.01
N ASN A 967 1.19 11.41 18.34
CA ASN A 967 2.06 10.62 17.48
C ASN A 967 2.51 11.41 16.25
N ASP A 968 1.60 12.17 15.65
CA ASP A 968 1.87 13.04 14.51
C ASP A 968 2.96 14.08 14.84
N ALA A 969 2.83 14.76 16.00
CA ALA A 969 3.83 15.73 16.45
C ALA A 969 5.20 15.10 16.77
N ARG A 970 5.23 13.91 17.37
CA ARG A 970 6.48 13.17 17.66
C ARG A 970 7.23 12.80 16.39
N ASN A 971 6.49 12.50 15.33
CA ASN A 971 7.00 11.80 14.17
C ASN A 971 7.67 12.73 13.14
N TYR A 972 7.68 14.04 13.39
CA TYR A 972 8.54 14.97 12.66
C TYR A 972 10.02 14.72 12.96
N ALA A 973 10.83 14.61 11.92
CA ALA A 973 12.26 14.46 12.03
C ALA A 973 12.99 15.44 11.11
N LEU A 974 13.97 16.16 11.68
CA LEU A 974 14.93 16.94 10.91
C LEU A 974 16.02 16.01 10.37
N LEU A 975 16.25 16.05 9.07
CA LEU A 975 17.31 15.32 8.37
C LEU A 975 18.38 16.29 7.91
N GLY A 976 19.65 15.95 8.19
CA GLY A 976 20.79 16.84 7.99
C GLY A 976 21.39 17.34 9.31
N ASP A 977 22.30 18.29 9.18
CA ASP A 977 22.97 18.95 10.28
C ASP A 977 22.05 20.02 10.91
N PRO A 978 21.69 19.93 12.20
CA PRO A 978 20.78 20.87 12.85
C PRO A 978 21.36 22.29 13.00
N ALA A 979 22.67 22.49 12.81
CA ALA A 979 23.30 23.82 12.91
C ALA A 979 23.25 24.64 11.61
N VAL A 980 22.78 24.06 10.49
CA VAL A 980 22.71 24.78 9.21
C VAL A 980 21.70 25.93 9.25
N LYS A 981 22.01 26.99 8.50
CA LYS A 981 21.20 28.21 8.39
C LYS A 981 20.93 28.53 6.92
N LEU A 982 19.78 29.15 6.64
CA LEU A 982 19.59 29.79 5.33
C LEU A 982 20.60 30.92 5.15
N ALA A 983 21.19 31.01 3.96
CA ALA A 983 22.03 32.14 3.59
C ALA A 983 21.14 33.32 3.18
N MET A 984 21.13 34.38 4.00
CA MET A 984 20.17 35.50 3.90
C MET A 984 20.80 36.80 3.43
#